data_AF-A0A9D6KTI3-F1
#
_entry.id   AF-A0A9D6KTI3-F1
#
_cell.length_a   1.000
_cell.length_b   1.000
_cell.length_c   1.000
_cell.angle_alpha   90.00
_cell.angle_beta   90.00
_cell.angle_gamma   90.00
#
_symmetry.space_group_name_H-M   'P 1'
#
loop_
_entity.id
_entity.type
_entity.pdbx_description
1 polymer ?
#
loop_
_entity_poly.entity_id
_entity_poly.type
_entity_poly.pdbx_seq_one_letter_code
_entity_poly.pdbx_strand_id
1 'polypeptide(L)'
;MAPQPEQQARGNIDGLLEAAGWHVCDADAANIHAARGVAIREFPLPGHGFADYLLYVDGKAAGVIEAKKEGVTLTGVETQSDKYTKGLPAGLPRWSNPLPFAYQSTGVETRFTNGLDPVPRSRSVFAFHKPELLAEWLNYAPAAQPGQGAAAEAPATFLARLQHMPPLKEEGLWPAQITAIRNLEQSLKENRPRALIQMATGSGKTFTSISFIYRLIKFAGARRILFLVDRGNLADQTLKEFQQYVSPYNNFKFSEEYIVQRLQGNQIDTTARVCICTLQRMYSMLKGRDLPADLEDESVDQLGKLFKQPEPIEYNPSIPIETFDIIVTDEAHRSIYNLWAQVLEYFDASLIGLTATPGKQTFGFFHQNLVMEYNHEMAVADGVNVNYDVYRIKTAISEAGSKVEAGYYVEKRERETRKTRWEELDDDFAYDPNQLDRDVVTPDQIRTIVRTFRDKLFSEIFPGRTEVPKTLIFAKDDNHAENIVEILREEFGKGNDFAQKITYRTTGATPKELISAFRNSYHPRVAVTVDMIATGTDIKPVEIVFFMRAVKSRGFFEQMKGRGVRVIKPDDLRAVTPDAKAKDHFVIIDAVGVCEQDKTDARPMEKKPSVSFERLLQAVAFGNTEDDVITSIAGRLARMEHRISAEDDAKIRVASGGLGLKDLAHQLVESLDPDRSTVRPEPVEGQANQARIKAAKPLCDPALRQLILDIKAKNEITIDHVSQDQVIEAGFSQAALDRAKGLVQSFEQFIADHKDEITALQILYSKPYKQRLTFDAVKELADAIEKPPYLWNESQLWQAYAALEASKVKGASGKRILTDLVSLVRFAIHQDNELVPFPERVNVNFKAWLAGQESAGKQFTADQRRWLEMIRDHIAANLGIEPDDFEYAPFAQEGGLGKVYQLFGDELSSLIEQLNESLAA
;
A
#
# COMPACT_ATOMS: atom_id res chain seq x y z
N MET A 1 48.30 -28.40 14.72
CA MET A 1 48.36 -27.10 14.02
C MET A 1 46.94 -26.70 13.70
N ALA A 2 46.56 -25.43 13.89
CA ALA A 2 45.29 -24.94 13.35
C ALA A 2 45.32 -25.11 11.81
N PRO A 3 44.21 -25.53 11.18
CA PRO A 3 44.16 -25.65 9.72
C PRO A 3 44.50 -24.31 9.06
N GLN A 4 45.15 -24.36 7.90
CA GLN A 4 45.41 -23.14 7.11
C GLN A 4 44.06 -22.49 6.74
N PRO A 5 43.95 -21.14 6.66
CA PRO A 5 42.67 -20.45 6.44
C PRO A 5 41.89 -20.91 5.20
N GLU A 6 42.57 -21.32 4.14
CA GLU A 6 41.95 -21.87 2.93
C GLU A 6 41.39 -23.29 3.14
N GLN A 7 42.05 -24.09 3.97
CA GLN A 7 41.58 -25.43 4.33
C GLN A 7 40.34 -25.37 5.24
N GLN A 8 40.25 -24.33 6.09
CA GLN A 8 39.03 -24.05 6.86
C GLN A 8 37.86 -23.62 5.95
N ALA A 9 38.12 -22.77 4.95
CA ALA A 9 37.13 -22.38 3.95
C ALA A 9 36.60 -23.58 3.16
N ARG A 10 37.49 -24.49 2.73
CA ARG A 10 37.11 -25.76 2.06
C ARG A 10 36.25 -26.66 2.96
N GLY A 11 36.54 -26.72 4.26
CA GLY A 11 35.69 -27.46 5.21
C GLY A 11 34.25 -26.91 5.28
N ASN A 12 34.06 -25.60 5.23
CA ASN A 12 32.74 -24.98 5.17
C ASN A 12 32.05 -25.24 3.82
N ILE A 13 32.80 -25.17 2.71
CA ILE A 13 32.31 -25.48 1.36
C ILE A 13 31.81 -26.92 1.29
N ASP A 14 32.59 -27.87 1.81
CA ASP A 14 32.21 -29.29 1.88
C ASP A 14 30.89 -29.47 2.64
N GLY A 15 30.75 -28.85 3.81
CA GLY A 15 29.51 -28.91 4.59
C GLY A 15 28.30 -28.36 3.85
N LEU A 16 28.45 -27.26 3.11
CA LEU A 16 27.38 -26.69 2.28
C LEU A 16 27.05 -27.58 1.07
N LEU A 17 28.05 -28.19 0.43
CA LEU A 17 27.85 -29.12 -0.69
C LEU A 17 27.11 -30.38 -0.23
N GLU A 18 27.54 -30.99 0.87
CA GLU A 18 26.88 -32.15 1.47
C GLU A 18 25.45 -31.84 1.88
N ALA A 19 25.22 -30.68 2.51
CA ALA A 19 23.87 -30.22 2.87
C ALA A 19 22.99 -30.01 1.62
N ALA A 20 23.57 -29.57 0.50
CA ALA A 20 22.91 -29.47 -0.80
C ALA A 20 22.79 -30.81 -1.54
N GLY A 21 23.19 -31.93 -0.93
CA GLY A 21 23.02 -33.28 -1.48
C GLY A 21 24.12 -33.74 -2.43
N TRP A 22 25.27 -33.06 -2.46
CA TRP A 22 26.44 -33.50 -3.22
C TRP A 22 27.21 -34.58 -2.46
N HIS A 23 27.70 -35.59 -3.19
CA HIS A 23 28.72 -36.48 -2.65
C HIS A 23 30.11 -35.85 -2.85
N VAL A 24 30.78 -35.51 -1.75
CA VAL A 24 32.11 -34.88 -1.79
C VAL A 24 33.19 -35.94 -1.55
N CYS A 25 34.19 -36.01 -2.43
CA CYS A 25 35.31 -36.94 -2.30
C CYS A 25 36.61 -36.39 -2.88
N ASP A 26 37.74 -36.92 -2.45
CA ASP A 26 39.05 -36.59 -3.02
C ASP A 26 39.26 -37.33 -4.35
N ALA A 27 40.15 -36.82 -5.22
CA ALA A 27 40.42 -37.39 -6.53
C ALA A 27 40.80 -38.88 -6.49
N ASP A 28 41.55 -39.33 -5.48
CA ASP A 28 41.97 -40.72 -5.32
C ASP A 28 40.82 -41.67 -4.95
N ALA A 29 39.73 -41.13 -4.39
CA ALA A 29 38.51 -41.85 -4.01
C ALA A 29 37.35 -41.58 -4.98
N ALA A 30 37.63 -40.97 -6.14
CA ALA A 30 36.61 -40.51 -7.07
C ALA A 30 35.72 -41.66 -7.57
N ASN A 31 34.42 -41.54 -7.32
CA ASN A 31 33.37 -42.36 -7.91
C ASN A 31 32.28 -41.45 -8.47
N ILE A 32 32.35 -41.17 -9.77
CA ILE A 32 31.43 -40.27 -10.49
C ILE A 32 29.97 -40.77 -10.53
N HIS A 33 29.70 -41.99 -10.05
CA HIS A 33 28.38 -42.59 -9.95
C HIS A 33 27.94 -42.83 -8.50
N ALA A 34 28.68 -42.32 -7.50
CA ALA A 34 28.32 -42.46 -6.08
C ALA A 34 26.99 -41.79 -5.73
N ALA A 35 26.65 -40.71 -6.42
CA ALA A 35 25.37 -40.01 -6.34
C ALA A 35 25.07 -39.34 -7.68
N ARG A 36 23.90 -38.72 -7.82
CA ARG A 36 23.57 -37.88 -8.99
C ARG A 36 24.57 -36.73 -9.14
N GLY A 37 24.91 -36.06 -8.03
CA GLY A 37 25.94 -35.01 -7.99
C GLY A 37 27.16 -35.47 -7.21
N VAL A 38 28.34 -35.36 -7.82
CA VAL A 38 29.63 -35.70 -7.19
C VAL A 38 30.58 -34.50 -7.33
N ALA A 39 31.12 -34.03 -6.21
CA ALA A 39 32.10 -32.96 -6.15
C ALA A 39 33.47 -33.55 -5.80
N ILE A 40 34.40 -33.56 -6.76
CA ILE A 40 35.74 -34.13 -6.59
C ILE A 40 36.72 -33.02 -6.23
N ARG A 41 37.39 -33.14 -5.08
CA ARG A 41 38.39 -32.17 -4.60
C ARG A 41 39.71 -32.25 -5.38
N GLU A 42 40.38 -31.11 -5.50
CA GLU A 42 41.76 -30.96 -5.99
C GLU A 42 42.01 -31.70 -7.32
N PHE A 43 41.13 -31.49 -8.31
CA PHE A 43 41.19 -32.22 -9.57
C PHE A 43 42.28 -31.64 -10.51
N PRO A 44 43.23 -32.45 -11.00
CA PRO A 44 44.28 -31.98 -11.90
C PRO A 44 43.74 -31.70 -13.31
N LEU A 45 44.00 -30.48 -13.82
CA LEU A 45 43.66 -30.04 -15.17
C LEU A 45 44.95 -29.78 -15.97
N PRO A 46 45.33 -30.66 -16.91
CA PRO A 46 46.55 -30.52 -17.70
C PRO A 46 46.65 -29.17 -18.41
N GLY A 47 47.74 -28.42 -18.16
CA GLY A 47 47.96 -27.09 -18.75
C GLY A 47 47.16 -25.95 -18.11
N HIS A 48 46.28 -26.25 -17.16
CA HIS A 48 45.42 -25.27 -16.48
C HIS A 48 45.62 -25.24 -14.95
N GLY A 49 46.30 -26.22 -14.36
CA GLY A 49 46.59 -26.27 -12.91
C GLY A 49 45.69 -27.29 -12.19
N PHE A 50 45.21 -26.94 -11.00
CA PHE A 50 44.22 -27.73 -10.27
C PHE A 50 42.93 -26.91 -10.14
N ALA A 51 41.79 -27.57 -10.30
CA ALA A 51 40.50 -27.01 -9.87
C ALA A 51 40.25 -27.47 -8.43
N ASP A 52 39.82 -26.56 -7.56
CA ASP A 52 39.54 -26.93 -6.16
C ASP A 52 38.43 -27.98 -6.08
N TYR A 53 37.38 -27.83 -6.90
CA TYR A 53 36.38 -28.88 -7.09
C TYR A 53 35.97 -29.01 -8.56
N LEU A 54 35.84 -30.25 -9.02
CA LEU A 54 35.20 -30.60 -10.29
C LEU A 54 33.83 -31.25 -10.01
N LEU A 55 32.78 -30.67 -10.57
CA LEU A 55 31.40 -31.09 -10.37
C LEU A 55 30.94 -32.03 -11.49
N TYR A 56 30.53 -33.23 -11.11
CA TYR A 56 29.88 -34.21 -11.97
C TYR A 56 28.38 -34.26 -11.68
N VAL A 57 27.57 -34.27 -12.73
CA VAL A 57 26.11 -34.48 -12.67
C VAL A 57 25.75 -35.62 -13.61
N ASP A 58 25.07 -36.63 -13.10
CA ASP A 58 24.70 -37.86 -13.82
C ASP A 58 25.92 -38.50 -14.54
N GLY A 59 27.08 -38.54 -13.85
CA GLY A 59 28.32 -39.16 -14.34
C GLY A 59 29.10 -38.37 -15.39
N LYS A 60 28.71 -37.12 -15.69
CA LYS A 60 29.44 -36.24 -16.62
C LYS A 60 29.83 -34.93 -15.94
N ALA A 61 31.02 -34.43 -16.24
CA ALA A 61 31.47 -33.12 -15.74
C ALA A 61 30.52 -32.01 -16.23
N ALA A 62 30.09 -31.17 -15.29
CA ALA A 62 29.09 -30.11 -15.48
C ALA A 62 29.54 -28.76 -14.92
N GLY A 63 30.55 -28.70 -14.05
CA GLY A 63 31.00 -27.42 -13.53
C GLY A 63 32.23 -27.49 -12.66
N VAL A 64 32.64 -26.34 -12.15
CA VAL A 64 33.82 -26.17 -11.29
C VAL A 64 33.50 -25.27 -10.12
N ILE A 65 34.19 -25.46 -9.00
CA ILE A 65 34.21 -24.52 -7.87
C ILE A 65 35.66 -24.09 -7.65
N GLU A 66 35.87 -22.77 -7.59
CA GLU A 66 37.11 -22.18 -7.11
C GLU A 66 36.92 -21.74 -5.66
N ALA A 67 37.74 -22.29 -4.76
CA ALA A 67 37.74 -21.95 -3.34
C ALA A 67 38.77 -20.86 -3.06
N LYS A 68 38.43 -19.91 -2.19
CA LYS A 68 39.38 -18.92 -1.66
C LYS A 68 39.27 -18.87 -0.14
N LYS A 69 40.34 -18.43 0.52
CA LYS A 69 40.28 -18.15 1.96
C LYS A 69 39.26 -17.03 2.26
N GLU A 70 38.69 -17.07 3.46
CA GLU A 70 37.79 -16.04 3.95
C GLU A 70 38.41 -14.63 3.88
N GLY A 71 37.58 -13.63 3.55
CA GLY A 71 38.00 -12.23 3.41
C GLY A 71 38.62 -11.85 2.05
N VAL A 72 38.75 -12.80 1.11
CA VAL A 72 39.17 -12.50 -0.26
C VAL A 72 37.97 -12.08 -1.12
N THR A 73 38.12 -10.97 -1.86
CA THR A 73 37.13 -10.54 -2.84
C THR A 73 37.01 -11.55 -3.98
N LEU A 74 35.80 -12.05 -4.24
CA LEU A 74 35.56 -13.04 -5.30
C LEU A 74 35.53 -12.42 -6.71
N THR A 75 35.38 -11.10 -6.83
CA THR A 75 35.46 -10.39 -8.12
C THR A 75 36.88 -10.44 -8.69
N GLY A 76 37.01 -10.82 -9.95
CA GLY A 76 38.28 -11.10 -10.64
C GLY A 76 38.64 -12.58 -10.65
N VAL A 77 38.12 -13.39 -9.72
CA VAL A 77 38.32 -14.84 -9.65
C VAL A 77 37.55 -15.56 -10.78
N GLU A 78 36.53 -14.92 -11.35
CA GLU A 78 35.73 -15.49 -12.44
C GLU A 78 36.60 -15.87 -13.66
N THR A 79 37.67 -15.10 -13.92
CA THR A 79 38.62 -15.37 -15.02
C THR A 79 39.39 -16.68 -14.78
N GLN A 80 39.66 -17.03 -13.52
CA GLN A 80 40.33 -18.27 -13.16
C GLN A 80 39.37 -19.45 -13.33
N SER A 81 38.14 -19.34 -12.81
CA SER A 81 37.12 -20.39 -13.01
C SER A 81 36.77 -20.60 -14.48
N ASP A 82 36.71 -19.56 -15.31
CA ASP A 82 36.45 -19.66 -16.76
C ASP A 82 37.59 -20.36 -17.52
N LYS A 83 38.82 -20.31 -17.01
CA LYS A 83 39.92 -21.12 -17.56
C LYS A 83 39.70 -22.60 -17.27
N TYR A 84 39.21 -22.95 -16.07
CA TYR A 84 38.98 -24.34 -15.69
C TYR A 84 37.80 -24.98 -16.43
N THR A 85 36.74 -24.22 -16.72
CA THR A 85 35.61 -24.73 -17.52
C THR A 85 36.02 -25.19 -18.93
N LYS A 86 37.15 -24.68 -19.46
CA LYS A 86 37.71 -25.02 -20.77
C LYS A 86 38.82 -26.08 -20.71
N GLY A 87 39.38 -26.31 -19.52
CA GLY A 87 40.59 -27.10 -19.31
C GLY A 87 40.37 -28.62 -19.15
N LEU A 88 39.13 -29.10 -19.24
CA LEU A 88 38.85 -30.53 -19.06
C LEU A 88 39.42 -31.37 -20.22
N PRO A 89 40.23 -32.42 -19.96
CA PRO A 89 40.77 -33.32 -20.97
C PRO A 89 39.68 -33.90 -21.90
N ALA A 90 39.99 -34.01 -23.19
CA ALA A 90 39.04 -34.47 -24.20
C ALA A 90 38.50 -35.90 -23.98
N GLY A 91 39.22 -36.74 -23.23
CA GLY A 91 38.82 -38.11 -22.92
C GLY A 91 37.87 -38.27 -21.73
N LEU A 92 37.58 -37.21 -20.98
CA LEU A 92 36.67 -37.28 -19.82
C LEU A 92 35.21 -36.97 -20.22
N PRO A 93 34.23 -37.68 -19.64
CA PRO A 93 32.82 -37.44 -19.93
C PRO A 93 32.38 -36.06 -19.42
N ARG A 94 31.76 -35.27 -20.29
CA ARG A 94 31.29 -33.91 -20.00
C ARG A 94 29.97 -33.60 -20.70
N TRP A 95 29.20 -32.69 -20.11
CA TRP A 95 27.96 -32.18 -20.69
C TRP A 95 28.21 -31.20 -21.85
N SER A 96 29.13 -30.26 -21.69
CA SER A 96 29.54 -29.31 -22.73
C SER A 96 30.99 -28.87 -22.54
N ASN A 97 31.55 -28.20 -23.55
CA ASN A 97 32.83 -27.51 -23.46
C ASN A 97 32.69 -26.09 -24.05
N PRO A 98 32.84 -25.01 -23.26
CA PRO A 98 33.14 -24.99 -21.83
C PRO A 98 32.07 -25.67 -20.95
N LEU A 99 32.46 -26.08 -19.75
CA LEU A 99 31.52 -26.56 -18.73
C LEU A 99 30.51 -25.46 -18.35
N PRO A 100 29.23 -25.79 -18.17
CA PRO A 100 28.17 -24.78 -18.04
C PRO A 100 28.09 -24.09 -16.68
N PHE A 101 28.60 -24.69 -15.60
CA PHE A 101 28.45 -24.14 -14.26
C PHE A 101 29.78 -23.74 -13.64
N ALA A 102 29.86 -22.54 -13.10
CA ALA A 102 31.05 -22.07 -12.39
C ALA A 102 30.66 -21.40 -11.07
N TYR A 103 31.32 -21.82 -9.99
CA TYR A 103 31.18 -21.23 -8.66
C TYR A 103 32.51 -20.64 -8.19
N GLN A 104 32.41 -19.58 -7.39
CA GLN A 104 33.51 -19.06 -6.59
C GLN A 104 33.01 -18.96 -5.14
N SER A 105 33.76 -19.51 -4.18
CA SER A 105 33.29 -19.53 -2.79
C SER A 105 34.43 -19.34 -1.79
N THR A 106 34.13 -18.63 -0.70
CA THR A 106 34.97 -18.58 0.50
C THR A 106 34.44 -19.47 1.64
N GLY A 107 33.32 -20.18 1.40
CA GLY A 107 32.53 -20.84 2.44
C GLY A 107 31.63 -19.89 3.24
N VAL A 108 31.82 -18.56 3.12
CA VAL A 108 30.94 -17.53 3.69
C VAL A 108 30.17 -16.80 2.58
N GLU A 109 30.88 -16.42 1.51
CA GLU A 109 30.29 -15.85 0.30
C GLU A 109 30.39 -16.86 -0.84
N THR A 110 29.32 -16.99 -1.62
CA THR A 110 29.31 -17.82 -2.82
C THR A 110 28.76 -17.03 -4.00
N ARG A 111 29.44 -17.13 -5.14
CA ARG A 111 28.99 -16.60 -6.42
C ARG A 111 28.80 -17.74 -7.41
N PHE A 112 27.84 -17.58 -8.30
CA PHE A 112 27.48 -18.55 -9.31
C PHE A 112 27.31 -17.89 -10.67
N THR A 113 27.78 -18.58 -11.71
CA THR A 113 27.55 -18.24 -13.12
C THR A 113 26.95 -19.43 -13.83
N ASN A 114 25.77 -19.24 -14.42
CA ASN A 114 25.16 -20.20 -15.32
C ASN A 114 25.51 -19.87 -16.77
N GLY A 115 26.41 -20.66 -17.35
CA GLY A 115 26.86 -20.55 -18.74
C GLY A 115 25.80 -20.90 -19.78
N LEU A 116 24.64 -21.43 -19.37
CA LEU A 116 23.50 -21.70 -20.26
C LEU A 116 22.60 -20.47 -20.48
N ASP A 117 22.78 -19.40 -19.70
CA ASP A 117 22.02 -18.17 -19.88
C ASP A 117 22.45 -17.40 -21.14
N PRO A 118 21.57 -16.57 -21.75
CA PRO A 118 21.92 -15.82 -22.97
C PRO A 118 23.13 -14.90 -22.81
N VAL A 119 23.25 -14.29 -21.63
CA VAL A 119 24.39 -13.46 -21.22
C VAL A 119 24.78 -13.90 -19.80
N PRO A 120 25.65 -14.91 -19.67
CA PRO A 120 26.09 -15.44 -18.38
C PRO A 120 26.74 -14.34 -17.53
N ARG A 121 26.30 -14.21 -16.29
CA ARG A 121 26.85 -13.22 -15.34
C ARG A 121 26.99 -13.83 -13.96
N SER A 122 28.15 -13.62 -13.34
CA SER A 122 28.39 -13.98 -11.94
C SER A 122 27.49 -13.18 -11.00
N ARG A 123 26.77 -13.89 -10.13
CA ARG A 123 25.85 -13.32 -9.14
C ARG A 123 26.01 -14.03 -7.80
N SER A 124 25.72 -13.32 -6.72
CA SER A 124 25.74 -13.90 -5.37
C SER A 124 24.62 -14.92 -5.21
N VAL A 125 24.91 -16.01 -4.53
CA VAL A 125 23.96 -17.04 -4.09
C VAL A 125 24.26 -17.38 -2.64
N PHE A 126 23.22 -17.75 -1.89
CA PHE A 126 23.36 -18.07 -0.48
C PHE A 126 24.16 -19.37 -0.25
N ALA A 127 24.01 -20.37 -1.13
CA ALA A 127 24.69 -21.66 -1.06
C ALA A 127 24.83 -22.31 -2.45
N PHE A 128 25.13 -23.61 -2.50
CA PHE A 128 25.18 -24.39 -3.74
C PHE A 128 23.79 -24.92 -4.13
N HIS A 129 23.54 -24.97 -5.44
CA HIS A 129 22.35 -25.62 -5.99
C HIS A 129 22.42 -27.13 -5.80
N LYS A 130 21.27 -27.78 -5.64
CA LYS A 130 21.17 -29.23 -5.65
C LYS A 130 21.50 -29.81 -7.03
N PRO A 131 22.11 -31.01 -7.09
CA PRO A 131 22.42 -31.69 -8.35
C PRO A 131 21.20 -31.89 -9.26
N GLU A 132 20.01 -32.08 -8.68
CA GLU A 132 18.76 -32.29 -9.41
C GLU A 132 18.40 -31.10 -10.30
N LEU A 133 18.55 -29.87 -9.81
CA LEU A 133 18.28 -28.69 -10.61
C LEU A 133 19.32 -28.52 -11.73
N LEU A 134 20.60 -28.75 -11.44
CA LEU A 134 21.62 -28.67 -12.47
C LEU A 134 21.34 -29.70 -13.58
N ALA A 135 20.91 -30.91 -13.22
CA ALA A 135 20.48 -31.93 -14.19
C ALA A 135 19.26 -31.47 -15.02
N GLU A 136 18.26 -30.83 -14.40
CA GLU A 136 17.12 -30.25 -15.12
C GLU A 136 17.59 -29.24 -16.18
N TRP A 137 18.41 -28.26 -15.80
CA TRP A 137 18.93 -27.27 -16.75
C TRP A 137 19.74 -27.89 -17.89
N LEU A 138 20.54 -28.91 -17.59
CA LEU A 138 21.32 -29.64 -18.59
C LEU A 138 20.46 -30.44 -19.57
N ASN A 139 19.36 -31.04 -19.10
CA ASN A 139 18.43 -31.80 -19.95
C ASN A 139 17.62 -30.91 -20.91
N TYR A 140 17.42 -29.64 -20.57
CA TYR A 140 16.79 -28.65 -21.44
C TYR A 140 17.80 -27.89 -22.32
N ALA A 141 19.10 -28.13 -22.17
CA ALA A 141 20.12 -27.53 -23.03
C ALA A 141 20.10 -28.21 -24.41
N PRO A 142 20.17 -27.43 -25.52
CA PRO A 142 20.24 -28.01 -26.85
C PRO A 142 21.46 -28.92 -26.96
N ALA A 143 21.26 -30.15 -27.44
CA ALA A 143 22.36 -31.08 -27.64
C ALA A 143 23.30 -30.49 -28.70
N ALA A 144 24.60 -30.40 -28.41
CA ALA A 144 25.59 -29.99 -29.41
C ALA A 144 25.68 -31.04 -30.52
N GLN A 145 24.83 -30.94 -31.55
CA GLN A 145 24.93 -31.77 -32.75
C GLN A 145 25.68 -31.02 -33.86
N PRO A 146 26.78 -31.58 -34.39
CA PRO A 146 27.40 -31.05 -35.59
C PRO A 146 26.55 -31.40 -36.81
N GLY A 147 25.97 -30.38 -37.47
CA GLY A 147 25.58 -30.48 -38.88
C GLY A 147 24.11 -30.67 -39.24
N GLN A 148 23.13 -30.30 -38.41
CA GLN A 148 21.71 -30.26 -38.85
C GLN A 148 21.06 -28.89 -38.60
N GLY A 149 20.31 -28.42 -39.60
CA GLY A 149 19.58 -27.15 -39.59
C GLY A 149 18.43 -27.14 -38.60
N ALA A 150 18.29 -26.01 -37.89
CA ALA A 150 17.42 -25.81 -36.75
C ALA A 150 15.92 -26.05 -37.03
N ALA A 151 15.37 -27.11 -36.45
CA ALA A 151 14.01 -27.06 -35.92
C ALA A 151 14.10 -26.36 -34.54
N ALA A 152 13.28 -25.35 -34.29
CA ALA A 152 13.38 -24.46 -33.13
C ALA A 152 13.26 -25.22 -31.79
N GLU A 153 14.40 -25.54 -31.18
CA GLU A 153 14.50 -26.14 -29.85
C GLU A 153 14.12 -25.11 -28.76
N ALA A 154 13.41 -25.55 -27.72
CA ALA A 154 12.98 -24.69 -26.64
C ALA A 154 14.19 -24.10 -25.87
N PRO A 155 14.17 -22.80 -25.48
CA PRO A 155 15.30 -22.18 -24.78
C PRO A 155 15.54 -22.81 -23.40
N ALA A 156 16.81 -23.12 -23.09
CA ALA A 156 17.22 -23.94 -21.93
C ALA A 156 16.89 -23.31 -20.56
N THR A 157 17.11 -22.00 -20.39
CA THR A 157 16.97 -21.32 -19.09
C THR A 157 15.78 -20.35 -19.05
N PHE A 158 15.41 -19.93 -17.83
CA PHE A 158 14.37 -18.91 -17.60
C PHE A 158 14.69 -17.60 -18.34
N LEU A 159 15.93 -17.11 -18.27
CA LEU A 159 16.37 -15.90 -18.97
C LEU A 159 16.33 -16.04 -20.50
N ALA A 160 16.60 -17.23 -21.02
CA ALA A 160 16.49 -17.50 -22.45
C ALA A 160 15.02 -17.49 -22.92
N ARG A 161 14.11 -18.09 -22.15
CA ARG A 161 12.67 -18.07 -22.46
C ARG A 161 12.05 -16.67 -22.36
N LEU A 162 12.53 -15.84 -21.41
CA LEU A 162 12.11 -14.44 -21.30
C LEU A 162 12.33 -13.66 -22.60
N GLN A 163 13.40 -13.93 -23.36
CA GLN A 163 13.68 -13.23 -24.63
C GLN A 163 12.59 -13.44 -25.68
N HIS A 164 11.86 -14.55 -25.60
CA HIS A 164 10.90 -15.00 -26.61
C HIS A 164 9.45 -15.01 -26.11
N MET A 165 9.15 -14.29 -25.03
CA MET A 165 7.77 -14.18 -24.54
C MET A 165 6.84 -13.53 -25.57
N PRO A 166 5.60 -14.03 -25.72
CA PRO A 166 4.62 -13.44 -26.62
C PRO A 166 4.19 -12.04 -26.14
N PRO A 167 3.66 -11.19 -27.04
CA PRO A 167 3.09 -9.90 -26.67
C PRO A 167 2.07 -10.00 -25.53
N LEU A 168 1.99 -8.94 -24.71
CA LEU A 168 0.97 -8.81 -23.68
C LEU A 168 -0.41 -8.68 -24.34
N LYS A 169 -1.38 -9.47 -23.85
CA LYS A 169 -2.79 -9.23 -24.16
C LYS A 169 -3.29 -8.11 -23.26
N GLU A 170 -3.78 -7.04 -23.86
CA GLU A 170 -4.12 -5.80 -23.16
C GLU A 170 -5.58 -5.76 -22.72
N GLU A 171 -6.43 -6.66 -23.21
CA GLU A 171 -7.86 -6.64 -22.89
C GLU A 171 -8.08 -6.77 -21.37
N GLY A 172 -8.80 -5.79 -20.81
CA GLY A 172 -9.13 -5.75 -19.38
C GLY A 172 -8.04 -5.19 -18.46
N LEU A 173 -6.88 -4.79 -19.00
CA LEU A 173 -5.82 -4.10 -18.26
C LEU A 173 -5.92 -2.58 -18.41
N TRP A 174 -5.62 -1.86 -17.32
CA TRP A 174 -5.44 -0.40 -17.42
C TRP A 174 -4.09 -0.05 -18.06
N PRO A 175 -3.97 1.13 -18.72
CA PRO A 175 -2.71 1.58 -19.33
C PRO A 175 -1.51 1.49 -18.39
N ALA A 176 -1.68 1.89 -17.12
CA ALA A 176 -0.63 1.78 -16.10
C ALA A 176 -0.19 0.33 -15.84
N GLN A 177 -1.13 -0.63 -15.86
CA GLN A 177 -0.83 -2.05 -15.66
C GLN A 177 -0.09 -2.64 -16.87
N ILE A 178 -0.49 -2.26 -18.08
CA ILE A 178 0.17 -2.63 -19.34
C ILE A 178 1.64 -2.17 -19.29
N THR A 179 1.86 -0.90 -18.97
CA THR A 179 3.21 -0.33 -18.86
C THR A 179 4.03 -1.02 -17.77
N ALA A 180 3.46 -1.26 -16.58
CA ALA A 180 4.14 -1.95 -15.50
C ALA A 180 4.60 -3.37 -15.90
N ILE A 181 3.72 -4.15 -16.54
CA ILE A 181 4.03 -5.53 -16.97
C ILE A 181 5.10 -5.52 -18.07
N ARG A 182 4.99 -4.64 -19.08
CA ARG A 182 5.97 -4.51 -20.16
C ARG A 182 7.35 -4.11 -19.64
N ASN A 183 7.41 -3.10 -18.78
CA ASN A 183 8.67 -2.61 -18.23
C ASN A 183 9.32 -3.65 -17.31
N LEU A 184 8.52 -4.40 -16.54
CA LEU A 184 9.01 -5.52 -15.74
C LEU A 184 9.60 -6.62 -16.62
N GLU A 185 8.90 -7.05 -17.66
CA GLU A 185 9.40 -8.07 -18.60
C GLU A 185 10.69 -7.63 -19.28
N GLN A 186 10.77 -6.35 -19.69
CA GLN A 186 11.99 -5.78 -20.25
C GLN A 186 13.13 -5.78 -19.23
N SER A 187 12.86 -5.37 -17.99
CA SER A 187 13.85 -5.37 -16.91
C SER A 187 14.42 -6.76 -16.63
N LEU A 188 13.55 -7.79 -16.60
CA LEU A 188 13.95 -9.18 -16.42
C LEU A 188 14.71 -9.74 -17.64
N LYS A 189 14.31 -9.38 -18.87
CA LYS A 189 15.06 -9.72 -20.10
C LYS A 189 16.49 -9.20 -20.08
N GLU A 190 16.70 -8.00 -19.52
CA GLU A 190 18.02 -7.39 -19.33
C GLU A 190 18.80 -7.99 -18.14
N ASN A 191 18.30 -9.05 -17.52
CA ASN A 191 18.87 -9.68 -16.34
C ASN A 191 19.07 -8.65 -15.21
N ARG A 192 18.04 -7.83 -14.92
CA ARG A 192 17.96 -6.99 -13.73
C ARG A 192 17.06 -7.69 -12.69
N PRO A 193 17.62 -8.55 -11.82
CA PRO A 193 16.84 -9.46 -10.99
C PRO A 193 16.08 -8.76 -9.85
N ARG A 194 16.34 -7.47 -9.57
CA ARG A 194 15.62 -6.70 -8.55
C ARG A 194 14.86 -5.57 -9.23
N ALA A 195 13.53 -5.61 -9.21
CA ALA A 195 12.66 -4.63 -9.85
C ALA A 195 11.64 -4.06 -8.86
N LEU A 196 11.43 -2.74 -8.91
CA LEU A 196 10.47 -2.03 -8.07
C LEU A 196 9.35 -1.41 -8.91
N ILE A 197 8.11 -1.71 -8.56
CA ILE A 197 6.90 -1.12 -9.14
C ILE A 197 6.27 -0.20 -8.09
N GLN A 198 6.23 1.11 -8.38
CA GLN A 198 5.51 2.07 -7.57
C GLN A 198 4.11 2.28 -8.14
N MET A 199 3.09 1.92 -7.37
CA MET A 199 1.68 2.02 -7.78
C MET A 199 0.81 2.52 -6.63
N ALA A 200 -0.01 3.54 -6.92
CA ALA A 200 -0.94 4.13 -5.97
C ALA A 200 -1.84 3.08 -5.29
N THR A 201 -2.19 3.30 -4.04
CA THR A 201 -3.16 2.44 -3.35
C THR A 201 -4.48 2.45 -4.12
N GLY A 202 -5.08 1.27 -4.31
CA GLY A 202 -6.33 1.12 -5.07
C GLY A 202 -6.14 0.90 -6.57
N SER A 203 -4.94 1.08 -7.14
CA SER A 203 -4.69 0.95 -8.58
C SER A 203 -4.49 -0.49 -9.08
N GLY A 204 -4.97 -1.49 -8.35
CA GLY A 204 -4.96 -2.89 -8.81
C GLY A 204 -3.61 -3.60 -8.75
N LYS A 205 -2.72 -3.26 -7.80
CA LYS A 205 -1.38 -3.88 -7.61
C LYS A 205 -1.42 -5.41 -7.67
N THR A 206 -2.27 -6.04 -6.87
CA THR A 206 -2.36 -7.50 -6.80
C THR A 206 -2.80 -8.11 -8.14
N PHE A 207 -3.75 -7.48 -8.85
CA PHE A 207 -4.17 -7.94 -10.17
C PHE A 207 -3.04 -7.84 -11.20
N THR A 208 -2.27 -6.74 -11.16
CA THR A 208 -1.04 -6.59 -11.95
C THR A 208 -0.03 -7.68 -11.61
N SER A 209 0.16 -7.99 -10.33
CA SER A 209 1.04 -9.06 -9.88
C SER A 209 0.62 -10.42 -10.41
N ILE A 210 -0.64 -10.80 -10.25
CA ILE A 210 -1.15 -12.08 -10.75
C ILE A 210 -0.98 -12.17 -12.27
N SER A 211 -1.20 -11.06 -12.98
CA SER A 211 -1.06 -10.99 -14.45
C SER A 211 0.37 -11.26 -14.93
N PHE A 212 1.38 -10.59 -14.35
CA PHE A 212 2.77 -10.90 -14.73
C PHE A 212 3.21 -12.27 -14.21
N ILE A 213 2.75 -12.71 -13.02
CA ILE A 213 3.07 -14.04 -12.47
C ILE A 213 2.57 -15.13 -13.41
N TYR A 214 1.33 -15.02 -13.88
CA TYR A 214 0.75 -15.95 -14.84
C TYR A 214 1.63 -16.04 -16.09
N ARG A 215 2.05 -14.89 -16.64
CA ARG A 215 2.90 -14.84 -17.84
C ARG A 215 4.28 -15.43 -17.62
N LEU A 216 4.91 -15.17 -16.47
CA LEU A 216 6.22 -15.71 -16.12
C LEU A 216 6.17 -17.24 -15.94
N ILE A 217 5.09 -17.78 -15.37
CA ILE A 217 4.89 -19.24 -15.29
C ILE A 217 4.60 -19.80 -16.69
N LYS A 218 3.63 -19.25 -17.41
CA LYS A 218 3.12 -19.79 -18.67
C LYS A 218 4.13 -19.73 -19.82
N PHE A 219 4.85 -18.61 -19.95
CA PHE A 219 5.68 -18.32 -21.12
C PHE A 219 7.18 -18.32 -20.82
N ALA A 220 7.60 -17.86 -19.64
CA ALA A 220 9.01 -17.94 -19.24
C ALA A 220 9.35 -19.26 -18.50
N GLY A 221 8.35 -20.08 -18.15
CA GLY A 221 8.55 -21.37 -17.50
C GLY A 221 9.08 -21.24 -16.07
N ALA A 222 8.67 -20.21 -15.33
CA ALA A 222 8.97 -20.10 -13.90
C ALA A 222 8.38 -21.29 -13.14
N ARG A 223 9.23 -21.98 -12.38
CA ARG A 223 8.89 -23.24 -11.71
C ARG A 223 8.04 -23.02 -10.47
N ARG A 224 8.41 -22.04 -9.65
CA ARG A 224 7.69 -21.68 -8.43
C ARG A 224 7.90 -20.21 -8.06
N ILE A 225 6.82 -19.57 -7.62
CA ILE A 225 6.79 -18.18 -7.18
C ILE A 225 6.50 -18.14 -5.68
N LEU A 226 7.23 -17.30 -4.95
CA LEU A 226 6.90 -16.93 -3.58
C LEU A 226 6.22 -15.56 -3.55
N PHE A 227 4.99 -15.49 -3.07
CA PHE A 227 4.25 -14.24 -2.89
C PHE A 227 4.21 -13.89 -1.39
N LEU A 228 4.90 -12.82 -1.03
CA LEU A 228 5.03 -12.34 0.34
C LEU A 228 4.06 -11.20 0.63
N VAL A 229 3.39 -11.30 1.76
CA VAL A 229 2.46 -10.29 2.31
C VAL A 229 2.85 -9.91 3.73
N ASP A 230 2.39 -8.74 4.20
CA ASP A 230 2.68 -8.24 5.56
C ASP A 230 2.00 -9.07 6.67
N ARG A 231 0.81 -9.64 6.41
CA ARG A 231 -0.06 -10.27 7.45
C ARG A 231 -0.87 -11.46 6.93
N GLY A 232 -1.29 -12.35 7.84
CA GLY A 232 -2.07 -13.55 7.55
C GLY A 232 -3.39 -13.26 6.81
N ASN A 233 -4.16 -12.26 7.25
CA ASN A 233 -5.40 -11.86 6.58
C ASN A 233 -5.22 -11.39 5.12
N LEU A 234 -4.08 -10.75 4.80
CA LEU A 234 -3.72 -10.37 3.44
C LEU A 234 -3.42 -11.60 2.59
N ALA A 235 -2.80 -12.63 3.16
CA ALA A 235 -2.53 -13.88 2.45
C ALA A 235 -3.84 -14.54 1.98
N ASP A 236 -4.87 -14.53 2.83
CA ASP A 236 -6.21 -15.03 2.47
C ASP A 236 -6.87 -14.22 1.36
N GLN A 237 -6.71 -12.89 1.37
CA GLN A 237 -7.22 -12.05 0.31
C GLN A 237 -6.50 -12.32 -1.00
N THR A 238 -5.17 -12.36 -0.99
CA THR A 238 -4.36 -12.67 -2.17
C THR A 238 -4.74 -14.03 -2.75
N LEU A 239 -4.91 -15.06 -1.92
CA LEU A 239 -5.34 -16.39 -2.38
C LEU A 239 -6.68 -16.33 -3.12
N LYS A 240 -7.66 -15.58 -2.60
CA LYS A 240 -8.96 -15.41 -3.27
C LYS A 240 -8.82 -14.67 -4.60
N GLU A 241 -7.96 -13.67 -4.68
CA GLU A 241 -7.72 -12.93 -5.93
C GLU A 241 -7.08 -13.84 -6.99
N PHE A 242 -6.14 -14.72 -6.62
CA PHE A 242 -5.64 -15.77 -7.51
C PHE A 242 -6.76 -16.72 -7.97
N GLN A 243 -7.64 -17.17 -7.06
CA GLN A 243 -8.76 -18.06 -7.40
C GLN A 243 -9.80 -17.41 -8.32
N GLN A 244 -9.91 -16.08 -8.30
CA GLN A 244 -10.85 -15.31 -9.12
C GLN A 244 -10.25 -14.84 -10.44
N TYR A 245 -8.92 -14.78 -10.54
CA TYR A 245 -8.24 -14.36 -11.76
C TYR A 245 -8.53 -15.32 -12.91
N VAL A 246 -9.05 -14.80 -14.01
CA VAL A 246 -9.30 -15.55 -15.25
C VAL A 246 -8.24 -15.19 -16.27
N SER A 247 -7.57 -16.19 -16.82
CA SER A 247 -6.52 -16.02 -17.81
C SER A 247 -7.09 -15.49 -19.14
N PRO A 248 -6.53 -14.41 -19.70
CA PRO A 248 -6.94 -13.90 -21.01
C PRO A 248 -6.48 -14.80 -22.18
N TYR A 249 -5.77 -15.90 -21.89
CA TYR A 249 -5.23 -16.80 -22.91
C TYR A 249 -6.10 -18.02 -23.18
N ASN A 250 -6.74 -18.55 -22.15
CA ASN A 250 -7.51 -19.80 -22.22
C ASN A 250 -8.84 -19.75 -21.43
N ASN A 251 -9.16 -18.63 -20.77
CA ASN A 251 -10.35 -18.43 -19.95
C ASN A 251 -10.49 -19.36 -18.74
N PHE A 252 -9.45 -20.13 -18.39
CA PHE A 252 -9.41 -20.84 -17.11
C PHE A 252 -9.06 -19.89 -15.97
N LYS A 253 -9.55 -20.19 -14.78
CA LYS A 253 -9.08 -19.52 -13.56
C LYS A 253 -7.63 -19.91 -13.29
N PHE A 254 -6.86 -19.02 -12.67
CA PHE A 254 -5.47 -19.30 -12.34
C PHE A 254 -5.33 -20.61 -11.56
N SER A 255 -6.17 -20.81 -10.54
CA SER A 255 -6.14 -22.00 -9.68
C SER A 255 -6.63 -23.29 -10.34
N GLU A 256 -7.27 -23.20 -11.51
CA GLU A 256 -7.64 -24.37 -12.32
C GLU A 256 -6.45 -24.87 -13.15
N GLU A 257 -5.52 -23.97 -13.52
CA GLU A 257 -4.31 -24.32 -14.29
C GLU A 257 -3.10 -24.57 -13.39
N TYR A 258 -2.98 -23.82 -12.29
CA TYR A 258 -1.80 -23.82 -11.43
C TYR A 258 -2.19 -23.90 -9.96
N ILE A 259 -1.57 -24.82 -9.22
CA ILE A 259 -1.79 -24.95 -7.78
C ILE A 259 -1.20 -23.73 -7.06
N VAL A 260 -2.05 -23.08 -6.26
CA VAL A 260 -1.71 -21.96 -5.39
C VAL A 260 -1.85 -22.42 -3.94
N GLN A 261 -0.75 -22.43 -3.19
CA GLN A 261 -0.72 -22.86 -1.80
C GLN A 261 -0.57 -21.66 -0.88
N ARG A 262 -1.42 -21.54 0.14
CA ARG A 262 -1.12 -20.69 1.30
C ARG A 262 -0.32 -21.52 2.30
N LEU A 263 0.87 -21.05 2.69
CA LEU A 263 1.71 -21.76 3.66
C LEU A 263 1.19 -21.47 5.08
N GLN A 264 0.65 -22.50 5.73
CA GLN A 264 0.17 -22.48 7.12
C GLN A 264 1.08 -23.30 8.06
N GLY A 265 2.13 -23.92 7.52
CA GLY A 265 3.07 -24.77 8.24
C GLY A 265 4.35 -24.97 7.43
N ASN A 266 5.21 -25.88 7.87
CA ASN A 266 6.56 -26.02 7.32
C ASN A 266 6.65 -26.91 6.05
N GLN A 267 5.53 -27.17 5.39
CA GLN A 267 5.47 -28.03 4.21
C GLN A 267 5.11 -27.22 2.96
N ILE A 268 5.97 -27.31 1.95
CA ILE A 268 5.73 -26.76 0.62
C ILE A 268 5.26 -27.90 -0.28
N ASP A 269 4.11 -27.72 -0.92
CA ASP A 269 3.60 -28.65 -1.92
C ASP A 269 4.53 -28.64 -3.15
N THR A 270 5.04 -29.82 -3.52
CA THR A 270 5.98 -29.97 -4.62
C THR A 270 5.40 -29.53 -5.97
N THR A 271 4.07 -29.58 -6.11
CA THR A 271 3.34 -29.24 -7.33
C THR A 271 2.83 -27.79 -7.36
N ALA A 272 2.85 -27.09 -6.22
CA ALA A 272 2.45 -25.69 -6.16
C ALA A 272 3.37 -24.80 -7.01
N ARG A 273 2.75 -23.99 -7.89
CA ARG A 273 3.44 -22.98 -8.70
C ARG A 273 3.51 -21.63 -8.01
N VAL A 274 2.59 -21.35 -7.09
CA VAL A 274 2.59 -20.13 -6.28
C VAL A 274 2.42 -20.50 -4.83
N CYS A 275 3.32 -20.02 -3.97
CA CYS A 275 3.22 -20.12 -2.52
C CYS A 275 2.99 -18.74 -1.93
N ILE A 276 1.93 -18.56 -1.15
CA ILE A 276 1.57 -17.31 -0.48
C ILE A 276 1.86 -17.46 1.00
N CYS A 277 2.64 -16.54 1.58
CA CYS A 277 2.88 -16.53 3.02
C CYS A 277 3.33 -15.16 3.52
N THR A 278 3.40 -15.01 4.85
CA THR A 278 4.02 -13.84 5.48
C THR A 278 5.53 -14.02 5.56
N LEU A 279 6.27 -12.90 5.68
CA LEU A 279 7.72 -12.94 5.91
C LEU A 279 8.08 -13.71 7.18
N GLN A 280 7.28 -13.54 8.23
CA GLN A 280 7.37 -14.22 9.51
C GLN A 280 7.31 -15.73 9.34
N ARG A 281 6.32 -16.22 8.60
CA ARG A 281 6.16 -17.65 8.32
C ARG A 281 7.37 -18.17 7.55
N MET A 282 7.81 -17.48 6.51
CA MET A 282 8.96 -17.94 5.71
C MET A 282 10.26 -17.97 6.53
N TYR A 283 10.55 -16.95 7.34
CA TYR A 283 11.70 -16.96 8.24
C TYR A 283 11.64 -18.14 9.23
N SER A 284 10.47 -18.38 9.84
CA SER A 284 10.28 -19.51 10.75
C SER A 284 10.54 -20.84 10.07
N MET A 285 10.02 -21.01 8.84
CA MET A 285 10.25 -22.21 8.03
C MET A 285 11.73 -22.40 7.71
N LEU A 286 12.44 -21.34 7.32
CA LEU A 286 13.87 -21.39 7.05
C LEU A 286 14.68 -21.76 8.31
N LYS A 287 14.26 -21.30 9.49
CA LYS A 287 14.86 -21.70 10.78
C LYS A 287 14.39 -23.07 11.29
N GLY A 288 13.50 -23.77 10.59
CA GLY A 288 12.96 -25.07 11.01
C GLY A 288 12.05 -24.99 12.25
N ARG A 289 11.47 -23.82 12.52
CA ARG A 289 10.58 -23.57 13.66
C ARG A 289 9.13 -23.51 13.20
N ASP A 290 8.19 -23.88 14.04
CA ASP A 290 6.77 -23.61 13.78
C ASP A 290 6.38 -22.22 14.28
N LEU A 291 5.45 -21.57 13.58
CA LEU A 291 4.91 -20.27 13.92
C LEU A 291 3.43 -20.42 14.32
N PRO A 292 3.07 -20.08 15.57
CA PRO A 292 1.67 -20.00 15.99
C PRO A 292 0.84 -19.06 15.09
N ALA A 293 -0.41 -19.42 14.82
CA ALA A 293 -1.27 -18.70 13.88
C ALA A 293 -1.59 -17.26 14.32
N ASP A 294 -1.69 -17.02 15.63
CA ASP A 294 -1.94 -15.69 16.22
C ASP A 294 -0.80 -14.69 15.94
N LEU A 295 0.42 -15.18 15.74
CA LEU A 295 1.60 -14.35 15.44
C LEU A 295 1.71 -14.00 13.95
N GLU A 296 0.96 -14.67 13.05
CA GLU A 296 0.92 -14.31 11.62
C GLU A 296 0.14 -13.04 11.32
N ASP A 297 -0.78 -12.67 12.22
CA ASP A 297 -1.61 -11.48 12.05
C ASP A 297 -0.94 -10.19 12.57
N GLU A 298 0.24 -10.31 13.19
CA GLU A 298 1.05 -9.18 13.62
C GLU A 298 1.92 -8.60 12.51
N SER A 299 2.00 -7.27 12.42
CA SER A 299 2.79 -6.61 11.37
C SER A 299 4.30 -6.81 11.54
N VAL A 300 4.99 -6.92 10.41
CA VAL A 300 6.45 -7.11 10.29
C VAL A 300 7.25 -6.06 11.10
N ASP A 301 6.83 -4.79 11.06
CA ASP A 301 7.50 -3.66 11.74
C ASP A 301 7.41 -3.70 13.27
N GLN A 302 6.38 -4.34 13.84
CA GLN A 302 6.19 -4.43 15.29
C GLN A 302 7.06 -5.54 15.88
N LEU A 303 7.10 -6.70 15.22
CA LEU A 303 7.94 -7.83 15.58
C LEU A 303 9.44 -7.50 15.43
N GLY A 304 9.83 -6.80 14.35
CA GLY A 304 11.23 -6.42 14.11
C GLY A 304 11.86 -5.52 15.17
N LYS A 305 11.05 -4.83 16.00
CA LYS A 305 11.52 -3.98 17.12
C LYS A 305 11.78 -4.77 18.40
N LEU A 306 11.33 -6.02 18.48
CA LEU A 306 11.47 -6.85 19.68
C LEU A 306 12.88 -7.43 19.80
N PHE A 307 13.58 -7.68 18.70
CA PHE A 307 14.94 -8.26 18.67
C PHE A 307 16.00 -7.20 18.33
N LYS A 308 17.08 -7.01 19.12
CA LYS A 308 18.19 -6.10 18.75
C LYS A 308 19.06 -6.67 17.64
N GLN A 309 19.28 -7.98 17.63
CA GLN A 309 20.09 -8.67 16.63
C GLN A 309 19.36 -9.95 16.18
N PRO A 310 18.94 -10.01 14.90
CA PRO A 310 18.42 -11.22 14.29
C PRO A 310 19.38 -12.40 14.42
N GLU A 311 18.85 -13.59 14.72
CA GLU A 311 19.60 -14.82 14.48
C GLU A 311 19.75 -15.01 12.96
N PRO A 312 20.96 -15.18 12.43
CA PRO A 312 21.17 -15.38 11.00
C PRO A 312 20.41 -16.61 10.48
N ILE A 313 19.93 -16.51 9.24
CA ILE A 313 19.43 -17.66 8.49
C ILE A 313 20.63 -18.53 8.10
N GLU A 314 20.51 -19.83 8.33
CA GLU A 314 21.46 -20.85 7.88
C GLU A 314 20.86 -21.61 6.69
N TYR A 315 21.69 -22.35 5.94
CA TYR A 315 21.20 -23.16 4.82
C TYR A 315 20.23 -24.23 5.35
N ASN A 316 19.04 -24.29 4.76
CA ASN A 316 18.03 -25.27 5.10
C ASN A 316 17.88 -26.30 3.97
N PRO A 317 18.36 -27.54 4.12
CA PRO A 317 18.30 -28.57 3.08
C PRO A 317 16.88 -28.94 2.63
N SER A 318 15.88 -28.72 3.49
CA SER A 318 14.46 -28.95 3.19
C SER A 318 13.85 -27.83 2.35
N ILE A 319 14.46 -26.63 2.36
CA ILE A 319 14.05 -25.47 1.56
C ILE A 319 15.30 -24.93 0.85
N PRO A 320 15.78 -25.58 -0.24
CA PRO A 320 17.00 -25.16 -0.94
C PRO A 320 16.89 -23.76 -1.55
N ILE A 321 18.02 -23.14 -1.89
CA ILE A 321 18.07 -21.77 -2.41
C ILE A 321 17.31 -21.61 -3.73
N GLU A 322 17.15 -22.69 -4.48
CA GLU A 322 16.46 -22.73 -5.77
C GLU A 322 14.97 -23.08 -5.68
N THR A 323 14.40 -23.11 -4.47
CA THR A 323 12.99 -23.48 -4.24
C THR A 323 12.03 -22.57 -5.00
N PHE A 324 12.40 -21.29 -5.16
CA PHE A 324 11.63 -20.26 -5.85
C PHE A 324 12.48 -19.60 -6.92
N ASP A 325 11.93 -19.40 -8.12
CA ASP A 325 12.62 -18.66 -9.19
C ASP A 325 12.35 -17.15 -9.09
N ILE A 326 11.21 -16.77 -8.50
CA ILE A 326 10.74 -15.40 -8.36
C ILE A 326 10.13 -15.21 -6.98
N ILE A 327 10.46 -14.08 -6.35
CA ILE A 327 9.81 -13.59 -5.13
C ILE A 327 9.10 -12.29 -5.46
N VAL A 328 7.81 -12.22 -5.12
CA VAL A 328 7.00 -11.01 -5.22
C VAL A 328 6.64 -10.56 -3.82
N THR A 329 6.92 -9.31 -3.47
CA THR A 329 6.50 -8.74 -2.19
C THR A 329 5.55 -7.58 -2.41
N ASP A 330 4.35 -7.67 -1.83
CA ASP A 330 3.46 -6.53 -1.69
C ASP A 330 3.91 -5.67 -0.50
N GLU A 331 3.65 -4.37 -0.59
CA GLU A 331 4.14 -3.33 0.34
C GLU A 331 5.63 -3.48 0.69
N ALA A 332 6.46 -3.62 -0.35
CA ALA A 332 7.89 -3.91 -0.29
C ALA A 332 8.69 -3.00 0.67
N HIS A 333 8.24 -1.76 0.90
CA HIS A 333 8.89 -0.86 1.85
C HIS A 333 8.93 -1.42 3.28
N ARG A 334 8.01 -2.31 3.68
CA ARG A 334 8.01 -2.96 5.01
C ARG A 334 8.90 -4.19 5.07
N SER A 335 8.97 -4.90 3.95
CA SER A 335 9.61 -6.21 3.81
C SER A 335 11.14 -6.19 3.83
N ILE A 336 11.74 -5.04 3.53
CA ILE A 336 13.18 -4.89 3.31
C ILE A 336 13.96 -4.46 4.56
N TYR A 337 13.30 -4.20 5.69
CA TYR A 337 13.98 -3.69 6.88
C TYR A 337 14.58 -4.80 7.76
N ASN A 338 15.85 -4.60 8.14
CA ASN A 338 16.62 -5.31 9.17
C ASN A 338 16.54 -6.86 9.10
N LEU A 339 15.60 -7.45 9.86
CA LEU A 339 15.44 -8.89 10.11
C LEU A 339 15.06 -9.66 8.85
N TRP A 340 14.27 -9.05 7.96
CA TRP A 340 13.53 -9.75 6.91
C TRP A 340 14.24 -9.76 5.56
N ALA A 341 15.22 -8.88 5.35
CA ALA A 341 16.04 -8.86 4.14
C ALA A 341 16.72 -10.22 3.89
N GLN A 342 17.12 -10.91 4.96
CA GLN A 342 17.74 -12.24 4.88
C GLN A 342 16.83 -13.27 4.18
N VAL A 343 15.51 -13.20 4.36
CA VAL A 343 14.56 -14.09 3.68
C VAL A 343 14.54 -13.81 2.18
N LEU A 344 14.58 -12.53 1.80
CA LEU A 344 14.59 -12.11 0.39
C LEU A 344 15.92 -12.45 -0.30
N GLU A 345 17.02 -12.50 0.45
CA GLU A 345 18.37 -12.76 -0.06
C GLU A 345 18.80 -14.23 0.02
N TYR A 346 18.03 -15.07 0.71
CA TYR A 346 18.28 -16.50 0.84
C TYR A 346 18.12 -17.25 -0.50
N PHE A 347 17.07 -16.92 -1.25
CA PHE A 347 16.75 -17.64 -2.48
C PHE A 347 17.50 -17.08 -3.69
N ASP A 348 17.87 -17.97 -4.59
CA ASP A 348 18.36 -17.62 -5.91
C ASP A 348 17.18 -17.28 -6.85
N ALA A 349 16.61 -16.10 -6.66
CA ALA A 349 15.38 -15.68 -7.29
C ALA A 349 15.44 -14.23 -7.81
N SER A 350 14.60 -13.93 -8.81
CA SER A 350 14.29 -12.53 -9.16
C SER A 350 13.32 -11.93 -8.13
N LEU A 351 13.65 -10.77 -7.58
CA LEU A 351 12.87 -10.03 -6.58
C LEU A 351 12.06 -8.91 -7.23
N ILE A 352 10.74 -8.95 -7.05
CA ILE A 352 9.81 -7.95 -7.57
C ILE A 352 9.07 -7.32 -6.39
N GLY A 353 9.34 -6.04 -6.13
CA GLY A 353 8.68 -5.27 -5.08
C GLY A 353 7.55 -4.43 -5.64
N LEU A 354 6.39 -4.46 -5.00
CA LEU A 354 5.29 -3.53 -5.25
C LEU A 354 5.07 -2.65 -4.02
N THR A 355 4.89 -1.34 -4.23
CA THR A 355 4.50 -0.45 -3.13
C THR A 355 3.88 0.85 -3.62
N ALA A 356 3.06 1.50 -2.79
CA ALA A 356 2.58 2.85 -3.06
C ALA A 356 3.55 3.95 -2.60
N THR A 357 4.46 3.63 -1.67
CA THR A 357 5.22 4.64 -0.91
C THR A 357 6.66 4.17 -0.71
N PRO A 358 7.48 4.13 -1.78
CA PRO A 358 8.87 3.71 -1.66
C PRO A 358 9.69 4.77 -0.91
N GLY A 359 10.48 4.33 0.08
CA GLY A 359 11.46 5.17 0.76
C GLY A 359 12.84 5.07 0.10
N LYS A 360 13.80 5.92 0.53
CA LYS A 360 15.18 5.89 0.00
C LYS A 360 15.85 4.52 0.11
N GLN A 361 15.62 3.81 1.21
CA GLN A 361 16.15 2.46 1.43
C GLN A 361 15.51 1.43 0.49
N THR A 362 14.22 1.59 0.16
CA THR A 362 13.53 0.76 -0.84
C THR A 362 14.16 0.91 -2.21
N PHE A 363 14.39 2.14 -2.66
CA PHE A 363 15.09 2.38 -3.91
C PHE A 363 16.50 1.78 -3.90
N GLY A 364 17.24 1.90 -2.80
CA GLY A 364 18.56 1.28 -2.63
C GLY A 364 18.54 -0.25 -2.76
N PHE A 365 17.62 -0.93 -2.06
CA PHE A 365 17.51 -2.39 -2.07
C PHE A 365 17.20 -2.96 -3.46
N PHE A 366 16.36 -2.25 -4.24
CA PHE A 366 16.03 -2.59 -5.62
C PHE A 366 16.98 -1.96 -6.65
N HIS A 367 18.17 -1.52 -6.23
CA HIS A 367 19.23 -0.98 -7.11
C HIS A 367 18.78 0.18 -8.02
N GLN A 368 17.89 1.04 -7.52
CA GLN A 368 17.30 2.15 -8.29
C GLN A 368 16.56 1.69 -9.56
N ASN A 369 16.23 0.39 -9.67
CA ASN A 369 15.52 -0.18 -10.81
C ASN A 369 14.01 -0.02 -10.62
N LEU A 370 13.55 1.24 -10.64
CA LEU A 370 12.13 1.60 -10.68
C LEU A 370 11.61 1.34 -12.09
N VAL A 371 10.80 0.29 -12.26
CA VAL A 371 10.29 -0.09 -13.58
C VAL A 371 9.01 0.66 -13.94
N MET A 372 8.29 1.21 -12.96
CA MET A 372 7.09 2.00 -13.17
C MET A 372 6.85 2.90 -11.96
N GLU A 373 6.45 4.14 -12.24
CA GLU A 373 5.85 5.05 -11.27
C GLU A 373 4.43 5.40 -11.69
N TYR A 374 3.48 5.11 -10.81
CA TYR A 374 2.07 5.45 -10.96
C TYR A 374 1.56 6.03 -9.65
N ASN A 375 1.56 7.37 -9.55
CA ASN A 375 1.18 8.10 -8.35
C ASN A 375 -0.35 8.30 -8.27
N HIS A 376 -0.79 8.96 -7.20
CA HIS A 376 -2.22 9.16 -6.96
C HIS A 376 -2.84 10.10 -7.98
N GLU A 377 -2.12 11.14 -8.38
CA GLU A 377 -2.53 12.15 -9.35
C GLU A 377 -2.82 11.51 -10.71
N MET A 378 -1.91 10.65 -11.20
CA MET A 378 -2.12 9.86 -12.41
C MET A 378 -3.31 8.91 -12.27
N ALA A 379 -3.44 8.23 -11.11
CA ALA A 379 -4.57 7.33 -10.87
C ALA A 379 -5.92 8.06 -10.87
N VAL A 380 -5.97 9.31 -10.43
CA VAL A 380 -7.18 10.13 -10.50
C VAL A 380 -7.45 10.58 -11.94
N ALA A 381 -6.43 11.04 -12.66
CA ALA A 381 -6.56 11.45 -14.06
C ALA A 381 -7.09 10.31 -14.95
N ASP A 382 -6.63 9.08 -14.72
CA ASP A 382 -7.07 7.89 -15.47
C ASP A 382 -8.45 7.36 -15.01
N GLY A 383 -9.10 7.97 -14.02
CA GLY A 383 -10.37 7.50 -13.46
C GLY A 383 -10.25 6.16 -12.70
N VAL A 384 -9.04 5.76 -12.31
CA VAL A 384 -8.76 4.55 -11.52
C VAL A 384 -9.05 4.78 -10.03
N ASN A 385 -8.77 5.99 -9.56
CA ASN A 385 -9.05 6.46 -8.21
C ASN A 385 -9.92 7.72 -8.26
N VAL A 386 -10.62 8.02 -7.17
CA VAL A 386 -11.26 9.32 -6.94
C VAL A 386 -10.33 10.26 -6.17
N ASN A 387 -10.49 11.56 -6.39
CA ASN A 387 -9.75 12.60 -5.68
C ASN A 387 -10.26 12.79 -4.24
N TYR A 388 -9.59 13.65 -3.46
CA TYR A 388 -10.02 13.98 -2.11
C TYR A 388 -9.85 15.44 -1.72
N ASP A 389 -10.74 15.84 -0.81
CA ASP A 389 -10.70 17.12 -0.12
C ASP A 389 -10.40 16.92 1.36
N VAL A 390 -9.84 17.95 1.99
CA VAL A 390 -9.55 17.95 3.43
C VAL A 390 -10.41 19.00 4.09
N TYR A 391 -11.27 18.57 5.01
CA TYR A 391 -12.10 19.41 5.85
C TYR A 391 -11.54 19.40 7.28
N ARG A 392 -11.04 20.54 7.73
CA ARG A 392 -10.38 20.71 9.04
C ARG A 392 -11.42 21.11 10.08
N ILE A 393 -11.40 20.47 11.24
CA ILE A 393 -12.19 20.86 12.43
C ILE A 393 -11.21 21.10 13.59
N LYS A 394 -10.96 22.36 13.95
CA LYS A 394 -10.12 22.75 15.10
C LYS A 394 -10.99 23.08 16.29
N THR A 395 -10.64 22.55 17.46
CA THR A 395 -11.29 22.89 18.73
C THR A 395 -10.28 23.37 19.76
N ALA A 396 -10.74 24.18 20.70
CA ALA A 396 -9.88 24.77 21.73
C ALA A 396 -9.13 23.72 22.55
N ILE A 397 -9.84 22.68 23.00
CA ILE A 397 -9.24 21.62 23.81
C ILE A 397 -8.30 20.74 22.97
N SER A 398 -8.59 20.53 21.68
CA SER A 398 -7.70 19.76 20.79
C SER A 398 -6.35 20.44 20.57
N GLU A 399 -6.34 21.78 20.47
CA GLU A 399 -5.13 22.55 20.16
C GLU A 399 -4.32 22.92 21.42
N ALA A 400 -4.99 23.22 22.54
CA ALA A 400 -4.36 23.77 23.74
C ALA A 400 -4.50 22.91 25.01
N GLY A 401 -5.30 21.84 24.99
CA GLY A 401 -5.66 21.10 26.20
C GLY A 401 -6.70 21.86 27.03
N SER A 402 -6.83 21.54 28.31
CA SER A 402 -7.72 22.28 29.21
C SER A 402 -7.19 22.33 30.63
N LYS A 403 -7.89 23.09 31.46
CA LYS A 403 -7.65 23.22 32.89
C LYS A 403 -8.99 23.15 33.63
N VAL A 404 -9.08 22.24 34.59
CA VAL A 404 -10.20 22.14 35.54
C VAL A 404 -9.75 22.78 36.85
N GLU A 405 -10.54 23.70 37.39
CA GLU A 405 -10.22 24.40 38.63
C GLU A 405 -10.41 23.49 39.86
N ALA A 406 -9.69 23.77 40.94
CA ALA A 406 -9.91 23.13 42.24
C ALA A 406 -11.36 23.30 42.73
N GLY A 407 -11.90 22.32 43.45
CA GLY A 407 -13.27 22.29 43.96
C GLY A 407 -14.31 21.74 42.98
N TYR A 408 -13.92 21.42 41.74
CA TYR A 408 -14.76 20.67 40.80
C TYR A 408 -14.55 19.15 40.94
N TYR A 409 -15.59 18.39 40.61
CA TYR A 409 -15.55 16.93 40.60
C TYR A 409 -15.19 16.39 39.23
N VAL A 410 -14.16 15.55 39.17
CA VAL A 410 -13.81 14.76 37.98
C VAL A 410 -14.15 13.29 38.21
N GLU A 411 -14.49 12.59 37.14
CA GLU A 411 -14.75 11.15 37.24
C GLU A 411 -13.43 10.39 37.02
N LYS A 412 -13.07 9.53 37.97
CA LYS A 412 -11.99 8.55 37.81
C LYS A 412 -12.61 7.23 37.40
N ARG A 413 -12.16 6.68 36.27
CA ARG A 413 -12.64 5.40 35.74
C ARG A 413 -11.51 4.40 35.63
N GLU A 414 -11.68 3.23 36.24
CA GLU A 414 -10.78 2.10 36.04
C GLU A 414 -10.92 1.56 34.61
N ARG A 415 -9.80 1.33 33.91
CA ARG A 415 -9.82 0.95 32.49
C ARG A 415 -10.48 -0.39 32.20
N GLU A 416 -10.28 -1.40 33.05
CA GLU A 416 -10.83 -2.75 32.81
C GLU A 416 -12.20 -2.96 33.45
N THR A 417 -12.32 -2.68 34.75
CA THR A 417 -13.57 -2.94 35.47
C THR A 417 -14.67 -1.96 35.11
N ARG A 418 -14.32 -0.83 34.48
CA ARG A 418 -15.20 0.31 34.22
C ARG A 418 -15.85 0.86 35.50
N LYS A 419 -15.32 0.55 36.69
CA LYS A 419 -15.77 1.15 37.94
C LYS A 419 -15.42 2.64 37.92
N THR A 420 -16.38 3.43 38.34
CA THR A 420 -16.30 4.88 38.33
C THR A 420 -16.39 5.39 39.75
N ARG A 421 -15.61 6.44 40.05
CA ARG A 421 -15.73 7.20 41.28
C ARG A 421 -15.57 8.68 40.96
N TRP A 422 -16.32 9.50 41.67
CA TRP A 422 -16.16 10.96 41.59
C TRP A 422 -15.11 11.39 42.60
N GLU A 423 -14.21 12.26 42.18
CA GLU A 423 -13.14 12.82 42.99
C GLU A 423 -13.20 14.35 42.88
N GLU A 424 -13.34 15.03 44.03
CA GLU A 424 -13.19 16.47 44.11
C GLU A 424 -11.72 16.83 44.00
N LEU A 425 -11.38 17.81 43.17
CA LEU A 425 -10.01 18.25 42.97
C LEU A 425 -9.56 19.19 44.09
N ASP A 426 -8.49 18.83 44.80
CA ASP A 426 -7.87 19.68 45.82
C ASP A 426 -7.07 20.84 45.20
N ASP A 427 -6.50 20.62 44.01
CA ASP A 427 -5.69 21.59 43.25
C ASP A 427 -6.17 21.65 41.78
N ASP A 428 -5.85 22.75 41.11
CA ASP A 428 -6.11 22.92 39.68
C ASP A 428 -5.50 21.77 38.84
N PHE A 429 -6.30 21.15 37.99
CA PHE A 429 -5.90 20.06 37.11
C PHE A 429 -5.79 20.53 35.66
N ALA A 430 -4.57 20.83 35.22
CA ALA A 430 -4.27 21.16 33.83
C ALA A 430 -3.76 19.94 33.07
N TYR A 431 -4.13 19.82 31.79
CA TYR A 431 -3.62 18.78 30.90
C TYR A 431 -3.35 19.31 29.49
N ASP A 432 -2.28 18.79 28.88
CA ASP A 432 -1.84 19.15 27.55
C ASP A 432 -2.57 18.34 26.45
N PRO A 433 -2.58 18.80 25.18
CA PRO A 433 -3.19 18.06 24.06
C PRO A 433 -2.69 16.62 23.88
N ASN A 434 -1.46 16.33 24.28
CA ASN A 434 -0.86 15.00 24.18
C ASN A 434 -1.37 14.00 25.24
N GLN A 435 -2.00 14.49 26.31
CA GLN A 435 -2.65 13.70 27.37
C GLN A 435 -4.11 13.40 27.04
N LEU A 436 -4.72 14.16 26.11
CA LEU A 436 -6.10 13.97 25.67
C LEU A 436 -6.31 12.60 25.00
N ASP A 437 -7.37 11.92 25.42
CA ASP A 437 -7.78 10.54 25.10
C ASP A 437 -6.73 9.47 25.43
N ARG A 438 -5.75 9.82 26.27
CA ARG A 438 -4.77 8.87 26.82
C ARG A 438 -4.91 8.81 28.33
N ASP A 439 -4.67 9.93 28.99
CA ASP A 439 -4.72 10.05 30.45
C ASP A 439 -5.99 10.76 30.90
N VAL A 440 -6.49 11.69 30.06
CA VAL A 440 -7.71 12.47 30.27
C VAL A 440 -8.65 12.28 29.09
N VAL A 441 -9.92 12.01 29.33
CA VAL A 441 -10.98 12.01 28.31
C VAL A 441 -11.86 13.22 28.54
N THR A 442 -12.12 13.98 27.49
CA THR A 442 -13.06 15.12 27.54
C THR A 442 -14.22 14.83 26.59
N PRO A 443 -15.35 14.28 27.09
CA PRO A 443 -16.49 13.93 26.25
C PRO A 443 -17.02 15.11 25.42
N ASP A 444 -16.94 16.33 25.97
CA ASP A 444 -17.42 17.52 25.27
C ASP A 444 -16.55 17.90 24.05
N GLN A 445 -15.26 17.56 24.04
CA GLN A 445 -14.41 17.74 22.85
C GLN A 445 -14.83 16.82 21.71
N ILE A 446 -15.04 15.53 22.00
CA ILE A 446 -15.53 14.55 21.02
C ILE A 446 -16.91 14.98 20.53
N ARG A 447 -17.78 15.44 21.45
CA ARG A 447 -19.11 15.94 21.14
C ARG A 447 -19.08 17.16 20.24
N THR A 448 -18.22 18.14 20.52
CA THR A 448 -18.06 19.35 19.71
C THR A 448 -17.62 19.03 18.29
N ILE A 449 -16.66 18.11 18.13
CA ILE A 449 -16.21 17.63 16.82
C ILE A 449 -17.34 16.92 16.06
N VAL A 450 -18.02 15.96 16.71
CA VAL A 450 -19.09 15.18 16.09
C VAL A 450 -20.29 16.05 15.72
N ARG A 451 -20.67 16.98 16.60
CA ARG A 451 -21.74 17.96 16.37
C ARG A 451 -21.42 18.85 15.18
N THR A 452 -20.21 19.39 15.12
CA THR A 452 -19.74 20.20 13.99
C THR A 452 -19.79 19.40 12.70
N PHE A 453 -19.28 18.16 12.71
CA PHE A 453 -19.36 17.26 11.56
C PHE A 453 -20.81 17.05 11.11
N ARG A 454 -21.73 16.72 12.03
CA ARG A 454 -23.17 16.53 11.74
C ARG A 454 -23.78 17.77 11.09
N ASP A 455 -23.55 18.94 11.67
CA ASP A 455 -24.18 20.20 11.25
C ASP A 455 -23.66 20.69 9.89
N LYS A 456 -22.39 20.37 9.58
CA LYS A 456 -21.71 20.72 8.32
C LYS A 456 -21.86 19.66 7.23
N LEU A 457 -22.28 18.43 7.58
CA LEU A 457 -22.29 17.29 6.67
C LEU A 457 -23.12 17.54 5.41
N PHE A 458 -24.36 18.00 5.56
CA PHE A 458 -25.29 18.17 4.43
C PHE A 458 -25.30 19.58 3.84
N SER A 459 -24.60 20.52 4.47
CA SER A 459 -24.52 21.91 4.05
C SER A 459 -23.22 22.23 3.31
N GLU A 460 -22.10 21.71 3.78
CA GLU A 460 -20.77 22.03 3.25
C GLU A 460 -20.04 20.80 2.71
N ILE A 461 -20.02 19.69 3.45
CA ILE A 461 -19.18 18.52 3.13
C ILE A 461 -19.77 17.73 1.96
N PHE A 462 -21.08 17.46 2.00
CA PHE A 462 -21.83 16.80 0.93
C PHE A 462 -23.19 17.48 0.71
N PRO A 463 -23.21 18.66 0.05
CA PRO A 463 -24.44 19.39 -0.20
C PRO A 463 -25.44 18.59 -1.04
N GLY A 464 -26.70 18.61 -0.62
CA GLY A 464 -27.80 17.94 -1.33
C GLY A 464 -27.93 16.43 -1.08
N ARG A 465 -27.11 15.84 -0.20
CA ARG A 465 -27.34 14.50 0.35
C ARG A 465 -28.31 14.58 1.53
N THR A 466 -28.98 13.48 1.81
CA THR A 466 -29.85 13.28 2.99
C THR A 466 -29.38 12.12 3.86
N GLU A 467 -28.61 11.19 3.31
CA GLU A 467 -28.03 10.06 4.03
C GLU A 467 -26.58 10.34 4.39
N VAL A 468 -26.19 9.95 5.61
CA VAL A 468 -24.78 10.04 6.04
C VAL A 468 -23.94 9.12 5.16
N PRO A 469 -22.96 9.63 4.39
CA PRO A 469 -22.08 8.78 3.57
C PRO A 469 -21.32 7.76 4.42
N LYS A 470 -20.86 6.66 3.81
CA LYS A 470 -20.10 5.63 4.56
C LYS A 470 -18.83 6.25 5.13
N THR A 471 -18.74 6.30 6.46
CA THR A 471 -17.71 7.05 7.19
C THR A 471 -16.84 6.11 8.00
N LEU A 472 -15.52 6.19 7.82
CA LEU A 472 -14.53 5.43 8.58
C LEU A 472 -13.75 6.38 9.51
N ILE A 473 -13.87 6.17 10.83
CA ILE A 473 -13.19 6.99 11.83
C ILE A 473 -12.02 6.24 12.46
N PHE A 474 -10.85 6.88 12.49
CA PHE A 474 -9.64 6.38 13.14
C PHE A 474 -9.48 6.95 14.54
N ALA A 475 -9.70 6.11 15.55
CA ALA A 475 -9.58 6.39 16.98
C ALA A 475 -8.20 6.02 17.54
N LYS A 476 -7.84 6.61 18.69
CA LYS A 476 -6.52 6.43 19.33
C LYS A 476 -6.35 5.06 19.96
N ASP A 477 -7.37 4.58 20.68
CA ASP A 477 -7.44 3.27 21.33
C ASP A 477 -8.89 2.76 21.43
N ASP A 478 -9.10 1.59 22.03
CA ASP A 478 -10.44 0.98 22.14
C ASP A 478 -11.41 1.79 23.03
N ASN A 479 -10.90 2.48 24.06
CA ASN A 479 -11.72 3.33 24.93
C ASN A 479 -12.18 4.59 24.20
N HIS A 480 -11.26 5.21 23.45
CA HIS A 480 -11.61 6.35 22.61
C HIS A 480 -12.62 5.95 21.53
N ALA A 481 -12.45 4.79 20.89
CA ALA A 481 -13.40 4.27 19.91
C ALA A 481 -14.80 4.08 20.51
N GLU A 482 -14.90 3.59 21.75
CA GLU A 482 -16.18 3.46 22.48
C GLU A 482 -16.85 4.83 22.69
N ASN A 483 -16.11 5.80 23.25
CA ASN A 483 -16.63 7.14 23.52
C ASN A 483 -17.13 7.83 22.22
N ILE A 484 -16.39 7.68 21.11
CA ILE A 484 -16.80 8.21 19.80
C ILE A 484 -18.12 7.58 19.33
N VAL A 485 -18.27 6.26 19.45
CA VAL A 485 -19.49 5.56 19.01
C VAL A 485 -20.69 5.99 19.83
N GLU A 486 -20.54 6.12 21.14
CA GLU A 486 -21.59 6.61 22.04
C GLU A 486 -22.04 8.02 21.64
N ILE A 487 -21.10 8.96 21.53
CA ILE A 487 -21.40 10.36 21.18
C ILE A 487 -21.97 10.50 19.76
N LEU A 488 -21.51 9.70 18.78
CA LEU A 488 -22.09 9.66 17.45
C LEU A 488 -23.58 9.30 17.48
N ARG A 489 -23.96 8.29 18.28
CA ARG A 489 -25.36 7.86 18.38
C ARG A 489 -26.22 8.93 19.03
N GLU A 490 -25.72 9.59 20.07
CA GLU A 490 -26.39 10.69 20.75
C GLU A 490 -26.58 11.91 19.85
N GLU A 491 -25.51 12.43 19.26
CA GLU A 491 -25.57 13.66 18.46
C GLU A 491 -26.34 13.45 17.15
N PHE A 492 -26.29 12.27 16.53
CA PHE A 492 -27.14 11.99 15.35
C PHE A 492 -28.56 11.56 15.73
N GLY A 493 -28.84 11.26 17.00
CA GLY A 493 -30.13 10.73 17.45
C GLY A 493 -30.48 9.39 16.79
N LYS A 494 -29.50 8.50 16.61
CA LYS A 494 -29.64 7.23 15.86
C LYS A 494 -29.39 6.01 16.74
N GLY A 495 -29.92 4.86 16.32
CA GLY A 495 -29.82 3.58 17.02
C GLY A 495 -28.43 2.93 16.95
N ASN A 496 -28.32 1.77 17.61
CA ASN A 496 -27.05 1.03 17.75
C ASN A 496 -26.46 0.59 16.40
N ASP A 497 -27.29 0.34 15.40
CA ASP A 497 -26.90 -0.07 14.05
C ASP A 497 -26.28 1.07 13.21
N PHE A 498 -26.45 2.33 13.60
CA PHE A 498 -25.90 3.47 12.86
C PHE A 498 -24.38 3.57 12.92
N ALA A 499 -23.81 3.55 14.13
CA ALA A 499 -22.37 3.64 14.38
C ALA A 499 -21.89 2.39 15.13
N GLN A 500 -20.83 1.75 14.63
CA GLN A 500 -20.31 0.50 15.16
C GLN A 500 -18.80 0.58 15.40
N LYS A 501 -18.36 0.04 16.54
CA LYS A 501 -16.95 -0.14 16.87
C LYS A 501 -16.43 -1.41 16.20
N ILE A 502 -15.34 -1.30 15.45
CA ILE A 502 -14.69 -2.41 14.75
C ILE A 502 -13.22 -2.48 15.21
N THR A 503 -12.99 -3.24 16.29
CA THR A 503 -11.68 -3.48 16.92
C THR A 503 -11.45 -4.99 17.16
N TYR A 504 -10.30 -5.40 17.69
CA TYR A 504 -9.99 -6.81 17.97
C TYR A 504 -10.84 -7.43 19.09
N ARG A 505 -11.52 -6.60 19.90
CA ARG A 505 -12.34 -7.02 21.04
C ARG A 505 -13.82 -6.72 20.74
N THR A 506 -14.46 -7.53 19.91
CA THR A 506 -15.91 -7.45 19.68
C THR A 506 -16.62 -8.63 20.34
N THR A 507 -17.68 -8.35 21.08
CA THR A 507 -18.60 -9.36 21.64
C THR A 507 -19.83 -9.47 20.74
N GLY A 508 -20.23 -10.69 20.39
CA GLY A 508 -21.38 -10.95 19.53
C GLY A 508 -21.00 -11.22 18.07
N ALA A 509 -20.85 -10.16 17.26
CA ALA A 509 -20.45 -10.26 15.86
C ALA A 509 -18.93 -10.23 15.71
N THR A 510 -18.40 -11.05 14.81
CA THR A 510 -16.97 -11.06 14.49
C THR A 510 -16.58 -9.78 13.73
N PRO A 511 -15.33 -9.31 13.84
CA PRO A 511 -14.85 -8.18 13.04
C PRO A 511 -15.09 -8.34 11.53
N LYS A 512 -14.97 -9.56 11.03
CA LYS A 512 -15.18 -9.92 9.63
C LYS A 512 -16.63 -9.72 9.19
N GLU A 513 -17.59 -10.06 10.04
CA GLU A 513 -19.02 -9.83 9.77
C GLU A 513 -19.34 -8.35 9.76
N LEU A 514 -18.84 -7.58 10.73
CA LEU A 514 -19.06 -6.13 10.80
C LEU A 514 -18.46 -5.40 9.59
N ILE A 515 -17.25 -5.79 9.17
CA ILE A 515 -16.62 -5.26 7.95
C ILE A 515 -17.46 -5.60 6.71
N SER A 516 -17.98 -6.82 6.62
CA SER A 516 -18.84 -7.25 5.51
C SER A 516 -20.15 -6.45 5.48
N ALA A 517 -20.79 -6.23 6.63
CA ALA A 517 -21.99 -5.42 6.74
C ALA A 517 -21.70 -3.95 6.36
N PHE A 518 -20.62 -3.37 6.87
CA PHE A 518 -20.22 -1.99 6.53
C PHE A 518 -19.98 -1.81 5.02
N ARG A 519 -19.45 -2.85 4.35
CA ARG A 519 -19.22 -2.88 2.90
C ARG A 519 -20.50 -3.02 2.09
N ASN A 520 -21.39 -3.94 2.47
CA ASN A 520 -22.43 -4.44 1.56
C ASN A 520 -23.86 -4.06 1.98
N SER A 521 -24.05 -3.50 3.17
CA SER A 521 -25.37 -3.21 3.72
C SER A 521 -25.53 -1.71 3.98
N TYR A 522 -26.77 -1.24 4.12
CA TYR A 522 -27.03 0.16 4.47
C TYR A 522 -26.42 0.52 5.83
N HIS A 523 -26.57 -0.33 6.85
CA HIS A 523 -25.93 -0.21 8.16
C HIS A 523 -24.68 -1.10 8.32
N PRO A 524 -23.68 -0.69 9.12
CA PRO A 524 -23.57 0.62 9.77
C PRO A 524 -23.21 1.76 8.80
N ARG A 525 -23.56 3.01 9.15
CA ARG A 525 -23.15 4.22 8.40
C ARG A 525 -21.76 4.67 8.78
N VAL A 526 -21.41 4.53 10.06
CA VAL A 526 -20.12 4.93 10.62
C VAL A 526 -19.43 3.72 11.25
N ALA A 527 -18.20 3.46 10.85
CA ALA A 527 -17.32 2.47 11.46
C ALA A 527 -16.18 3.18 12.19
N VAL A 528 -16.00 2.88 13.48
CA VAL A 528 -14.90 3.43 14.29
C VAL A 528 -13.88 2.34 14.56
N THR A 529 -12.60 2.59 14.23
CA THR A 529 -11.52 1.60 14.33
C THR A 529 -10.25 2.22 14.90
N VAL A 530 -9.33 1.38 15.38
CA VAL A 530 -7.99 1.81 15.79
C VAL A 530 -7.00 1.54 14.65
N ASP A 531 -6.58 0.27 14.48
CA ASP A 531 -5.61 -0.14 13.45
C ASP A 531 -6.17 -1.20 12.47
N MET A 532 -7.29 -1.85 12.80
CA MET A 532 -7.72 -3.09 12.12
C MET A 532 -8.19 -2.87 10.67
N ILE A 533 -8.92 -1.78 10.40
CA ILE A 533 -9.35 -1.43 9.02
C ILE A 533 -8.27 -0.61 8.28
N ALA A 534 -7.21 -0.18 8.98
CA ALA A 534 -6.15 0.63 8.39
C ALA A 534 -5.34 -0.14 7.34
N THR A 535 -5.32 -1.48 7.36
CA THR A 535 -4.55 -2.32 6.42
C THR A 535 -5.42 -3.41 5.78
N GLY A 536 -5.42 -3.49 4.44
CA GLY A 536 -5.85 -4.71 3.74
C GLY A 536 -7.35 -4.99 3.63
N THR A 537 -8.23 -4.01 3.84
CA THR A 537 -9.68 -4.22 3.63
C THR A 537 -10.19 -3.33 2.49
N ASP A 538 -10.76 -3.96 1.45
CA ASP A 538 -11.42 -3.25 0.35
C ASP A 538 -12.82 -2.80 0.74
N ILE A 539 -13.09 -1.50 0.89
CA ILE A 539 -14.44 -0.99 1.17
C ILE A 539 -14.74 0.17 0.23
N LYS A 540 -15.04 -0.16 -1.03
CA LYS A 540 -15.27 0.83 -2.10
C LYS A 540 -16.31 1.92 -1.76
N PRO A 541 -17.42 1.63 -1.05
CA PRO A 541 -18.41 2.65 -0.71
C PRO A 541 -17.96 3.76 0.25
N VAL A 542 -16.78 3.68 0.89
CA VAL A 542 -16.33 4.71 1.85
C VAL A 542 -16.14 6.06 1.15
N GLU A 543 -16.91 7.06 1.57
CA GLU A 543 -16.89 8.44 1.04
C GLU A 543 -16.27 9.43 2.06
N ILE A 544 -16.11 9.02 3.32
CA ILE A 544 -15.51 9.86 4.38
C ILE A 544 -14.45 9.08 5.16
N VAL A 545 -13.26 9.66 5.29
CA VAL A 545 -12.19 9.19 6.16
C VAL A 545 -11.94 10.21 7.25
N PHE A 546 -12.15 9.85 8.52
CA PHE A 546 -12.14 10.78 9.64
C PHE A 546 -10.97 10.47 10.59
N PHE A 547 -10.05 11.41 10.78
CA PHE A 547 -8.96 11.32 11.75
C PHE A 547 -9.34 11.98 13.09
N MET A 548 -9.45 11.15 14.13
CA MET A 548 -9.47 11.59 15.54
C MET A 548 -8.21 11.14 16.28
N ARG A 549 -7.15 10.79 15.53
CA ARG A 549 -5.84 10.38 16.04
C ARG A 549 -4.72 10.98 15.20
N ALA A 550 -3.65 11.41 15.85
CA ALA A 550 -2.45 11.82 15.14
C ALA A 550 -1.77 10.62 14.47
N VAL A 551 -1.20 10.82 13.27
CA VAL A 551 -0.48 9.79 12.51
C VAL A 551 0.94 10.25 12.23
N LYS A 552 1.92 9.58 12.84
CA LYS A 552 3.34 9.96 12.73
C LYS A 552 4.02 9.49 11.44
N SER A 553 3.61 8.33 10.90
CA SER A 553 4.24 7.73 9.73
C SER A 553 3.52 8.10 8.43
N ARG A 554 4.28 8.52 7.42
CA ARG A 554 3.76 8.81 6.08
C ARG A 554 3.12 7.58 5.43
N GLY A 555 3.80 6.44 5.48
CA GLY A 555 3.27 5.19 4.91
C GLY A 555 1.95 4.76 5.55
N PHE A 556 1.83 4.89 6.88
CA PHE A 556 0.58 4.56 7.57
C PHE A 556 -0.57 5.52 7.24
N PHE A 557 -0.27 6.81 7.11
CA PHE A 557 -1.25 7.81 6.67
C PHE A 557 -1.77 7.53 5.25
N GLU A 558 -0.89 7.22 4.31
CA GLU A 558 -1.27 6.88 2.93
C GLU A 558 -2.13 5.61 2.85
N GLN A 559 -1.90 4.64 3.74
CA GLN A 559 -2.74 3.43 3.83
C GLN A 559 -4.15 3.73 4.34
N MET A 560 -4.26 4.60 5.35
CA MET A 560 -5.55 5.07 5.90
C MET A 560 -6.32 5.88 4.85
N LYS A 561 -5.63 6.82 4.18
CA LYS A 561 -6.19 7.61 3.07
C LYS A 561 -6.66 6.72 1.91
N GLY A 562 -5.89 5.68 1.57
CA GLY A 562 -6.22 4.71 0.53
C GLY A 562 -7.48 3.88 0.77
N ARG A 563 -8.21 4.09 1.88
CA ARG A 563 -9.56 3.55 2.09
C ARG A 563 -10.64 4.35 1.35
N GLY A 564 -10.43 5.65 1.14
CA GLY A 564 -11.38 6.53 0.46
C GLY A 564 -11.23 6.57 -1.08
N VAL A 565 -10.02 6.38 -1.60
CA VAL A 565 -9.66 6.62 -3.03
C VAL A 565 -10.36 5.71 -4.05
N ARG A 566 -11.02 4.63 -3.62
CA ARG A 566 -11.49 3.58 -4.54
C ARG A 566 -12.75 4.01 -5.30
N VAL A 567 -12.79 3.74 -6.61
CA VAL A 567 -13.98 3.91 -7.44
C VAL A 567 -15.03 2.83 -7.18
N ILE A 568 -16.30 3.19 -7.39
CA ILE A 568 -17.46 2.30 -7.27
C ILE A 568 -18.49 2.67 -8.33
N LYS A 569 -19.20 1.69 -8.89
CA LYS A 569 -20.26 1.96 -9.86
C LYS A 569 -21.43 2.68 -9.18
N PRO A 570 -22.11 3.62 -9.87
CA PRO A 570 -23.28 4.32 -9.34
C PRO A 570 -24.35 3.41 -8.72
N ASP A 571 -24.67 2.29 -9.36
CA ASP A 571 -25.68 1.35 -8.88
C ASP A 571 -25.26 0.62 -7.60
N ASP A 572 -23.99 0.19 -7.54
CA ASP A 572 -23.43 -0.47 -6.36
C ASP A 572 -23.36 0.49 -5.17
N LEU A 573 -23.05 1.78 -5.41
CA LEU A 573 -23.06 2.80 -4.37
C LEU A 573 -24.49 3.07 -3.88
N ARG A 574 -25.45 3.20 -4.81
CA ARG A 574 -26.87 3.40 -4.46
C ARG A 574 -27.44 2.24 -3.66
N ALA A 575 -26.99 1.02 -3.91
CA ALA A 575 -27.43 -0.15 -3.14
C ALA A 575 -27.11 -0.03 -1.64
N VAL A 576 -26.06 0.71 -1.27
CA VAL A 576 -25.67 0.92 0.14
C VAL A 576 -25.91 2.34 0.64
N THR A 577 -25.97 3.34 -0.23
CA THR A 577 -26.25 4.75 0.09
C THR A 577 -27.31 5.26 -0.91
N PRO A 578 -28.62 5.10 -0.63
CA PRO A 578 -29.71 5.23 -1.62
C PRO A 578 -29.80 6.55 -2.40
N ASP A 579 -29.47 7.65 -1.75
CA ASP A 579 -29.50 9.01 -2.31
C ASP A 579 -28.19 9.40 -3.03
N ALA A 580 -27.22 8.49 -3.12
CA ALA A 580 -25.96 8.72 -3.81
C ALA A 580 -26.16 8.70 -5.31
N LYS A 581 -25.54 9.62 -6.05
CA LYS A 581 -25.59 9.59 -7.52
C LYS A 581 -24.40 8.83 -8.08
N ALA A 582 -23.21 9.28 -7.73
CA ALA A 582 -21.93 8.66 -8.07
C ALA A 582 -20.90 9.07 -7.03
N LYS A 583 -19.79 8.34 -6.96
CA LYS A 583 -18.63 8.72 -6.16
C LYS A 583 -17.61 9.39 -7.06
N ASP A 584 -17.47 10.70 -6.95
CA ASP A 584 -16.54 11.56 -7.70
C ASP A 584 -15.32 11.97 -6.86
N HIS A 585 -15.48 12.05 -5.54
CA HIS A 585 -14.43 12.31 -4.56
C HIS A 585 -14.71 11.61 -3.24
N PHE A 586 -13.81 11.76 -2.27
CA PHE A 586 -14.07 11.47 -0.87
C PHE A 586 -13.52 12.60 0.01
N VAL A 587 -14.03 12.74 1.23
CA VAL A 587 -13.59 13.81 2.13
C VAL A 587 -12.79 13.22 3.30
N ILE A 588 -11.64 13.83 3.57
CA ILE A 588 -10.88 13.62 4.80
C ILE A 588 -11.34 14.63 5.85
N ILE A 589 -11.92 14.17 6.94
CA ILE A 589 -12.19 15.02 8.12
C ILE A 589 -10.97 14.95 9.03
N ASP A 590 -10.30 16.08 9.23
CA ASP A 590 -9.11 16.18 10.06
C ASP A 590 -9.42 16.97 11.35
N ALA A 591 -9.64 16.26 12.46
CA ALA A 591 -9.88 16.88 13.76
C ALA A 591 -8.60 17.17 14.54
N VAL A 592 -7.44 16.66 14.11
CA VAL A 592 -6.20 16.70 14.90
C VAL A 592 -4.98 17.21 14.12
N GLY A 593 -5.20 17.77 12.93
CA GLY A 593 -4.15 18.37 12.09
C GLY A 593 -3.20 17.36 11.47
N VAL A 594 -3.62 16.11 11.23
CA VAL A 594 -2.77 15.10 10.59
C VAL A 594 -2.31 15.53 9.21
N CYS A 595 -3.15 16.23 8.46
CA CYS A 595 -2.82 16.71 7.11
C CYS A 595 -1.86 17.92 7.12
N GLU A 596 -1.74 18.62 8.24
CA GLU A 596 -0.94 19.85 8.41
C GLU A 596 0.51 19.56 8.87
N GLN A 597 0.77 18.39 9.48
CA GLN A 597 2.07 18.05 10.06
C GLN A 597 3.02 17.36 9.06
N ASP A 598 4.29 17.81 9.06
CA ASP A 598 5.41 17.13 8.39
C ASP A 598 5.63 15.74 9.02
N LYS A 599 5.32 14.72 8.22
CA LYS A 599 5.49 13.32 8.63
C LYS A 599 6.95 12.94 8.42
N THR A 600 7.70 12.85 9.51
CA THR A 600 9.11 12.45 9.49
C THR A 600 9.25 10.95 9.71
N ASP A 601 10.12 10.30 8.93
CA ASP A 601 10.59 8.92 9.20
C ASP A 601 11.66 8.88 10.32
N ALA A 602 11.81 9.96 11.08
CA ALA A 602 12.83 10.12 12.09
C ALA A 602 12.40 9.52 13.44
N ARG A 603 13.25 8.63 13.98
CA ARG A 603 13.08 8.01 15.29
C ARG A 603 13.52 8.99 16.40
N PRO A 604 12.68 9.30 17.41
CA PRO A 604 13.12 10.05 18.59
C PRO A 604 14.02 9.20 19.51
N MET A 605 14.95 9.87 20.21
CA MET A 605 16.00 9.30 21.06
C MET A 605 15.54 8.82 22.46
N GLU A 606 14.62 7.87 22.52
CA GLU A 606 14.37 7.03 23.70
C GLU A 606 14.43 5.55 23.26
N LYS A 607 15.14 4.66 23.98
CA LYS A 607 15.57 3.37 23.39
C LYS A 607 14.43 2.37 23.08
N LYS A 608 13.32 2.28 23.85
CA LYS A 608 12.07 1.52 23.52
C LYS A 608 10.76 2.04 24.20
N PRO A 609 10.36 3.32 24.08
CA PRO A 609 9.14 3.86 24.72
C PRO A 609 7.83 3.41 24.02
N SER A 610 7.91 3.00 22.75
CA SER A 610 6.78 2.60 21.92
C SER A 610 6.31 1.15 22.12
N VAL A 611 7.09 0.33 22.85
CA VAL A 611 6.77 -1.07 23.12
C VAL A 611 5.99 -1.17 24.42
N SER A 612 4.79 -1.76 24.38
CA SER A 612 3.94 -1.89 25.56
C SER A 612 4.59 -2.76 26.64
N PHE A 613 4.16 -2.64 27.89
CA PHE A 613 4.75 -3.41 29.00
C PHE A 613 4.45 -4.90 28.88
N GLU A 614 3.24 -5.23 28.43
CA GLU A 614 2.86 -6.58 28.03
C GLU A 614 3.84 -7.18 27.02
N ARG A 615 4.20 -6.41 25.98
CA ARG A 615 5.15 -6.86 24.95
C ARG A 615 6.56 -7.08 25.47
N LEU A 616 7.01 -6.30 26.45
CA LEU A 616 8.30 -6.54 27.09
C LEU A 616 8.28 -7.81 27.95
N LEU A 617 7.21 -8.03 28.72
CA LEU A 617 7.05 -9.25 29.52
C LEU A 617 6.92 -10.51 28.64
N GLN A 618 6.24 -10.40 27.49
CA GLN A 618 6.19 -11.45 26.48
C GLN A 618 7.55 -11.70 25.83
N ALA A 619 8.33 -10.66 25.52
CA ALA A 619 9.68 -10.83 24.98
C ALA A 619 10.56 -11.67 25.93
N VAL A 620 10.51 -11.41 27.23
CA VAL A 620 11.20 -12.22 28.25
C VAL A 620 10.67 -13.66 28.28
N ALA A 621 9.36 -13.87 28.09
CA ALA A 621 8.77 -15.20 27.99
C ALA A 621 9.35 -16.02 26.82
N PHE A 622 9.68 -15.35 25.71
CA PHE A 622 10.33 -15.94 24.54
C PHE A 622 11.86 -16.03 24.66
N GLY A 623 12.42 -15.78 25.85
CA GLY A 623 13.85 -15.88 26.12
C GLY A 623 14.65 -14.62 25.78
N ASN A 624 14.01 -13.49 25.47
CA ASN A 624 14.71 -12.24 25.25
C ASN A 624 15.13 -11.60 26.58
N THR A 625 16.42 -11.73 26.91
CA THR A 625 17.05 -11.15 28.10
C THR A 625 18.06 -10.06 27.75
N GLU A 626 17.84 -9.31 26.67
CA GLU A 626 18.68 -8.18 26.27
C GLU A 626 18.64 -7.04 27.31
N ASP A 627 19.76 -6.35 27.49
CA ASP A 627 19.92 -5.29 28.50
C ASP A 627 18.83 -4.21 28.43
N ASP A 628 18.46 -3.78 27.22
CA ASP A 628 17.42 -2.75 27.03
C ASP A 628 16.02 -3.25 27.43
N VAL A 629 15.73 -4.55 27.22
CA VAL A 629 14.45 -5.17 27.59
C VAL A 629 14.39 -5.32 29.10
N ILE A 630 15.44 -5.86 29.72
CA ILE A 630 15.57 -6.04 31.17
C ILE A 630 15.51 -4.69 31.89
N THR A 631 16.26 -3.69 31.41
CA THR A 631 16.24 -2.31 31.95
C THR A 631 14.84 -1.69 31.84
N SER A 632 14.17 -1.85 30.70
CA SER A 632 12.83 -1.30 30.47
C SER A 632 11.76 -1.97 31.35
N ILE A 633 11.87 -3.26 31.61
CA ILE A 633 10.99 -4.00 32.51
C ILE A 633 11.25 -3.58 33.96
N ALA A 634 12.50 -3.59 34.39
CA ALA A 634 12.87 -3.22 35.75
C ALA A 634 12.40 -1.79 36.10
N GLY A 635 12.63 -0.83 35.20
CA GLY A 635 12.17 0.55 35.39
C GLY A 635 10.65 0.71 35.37
N ARG A 636 9.89 -0.21 34.75
CA ARG A 636 8.41 -0.19 34.75
C ARG A 636 7.84 -0.90 35.99
N LEU A 637 8.44 -2.00 36.43
CA LEU A 637 8.11 -2.69 37.69
C LEU A 637 8.37 -1.78 38.89
N ALA A 638 9.51 -1.10 38.94
CA ALA A 638 9.85 -0.15 40.00
C ALA A 638 8.89 1.05 40.09
N ARG A 639 8.43 1.56 38.93
CA ARG A 639 7.40 2.62 38.90
C ARG A 639 6.02 2.12 39.31
N MET A 640 5.70 0.88 38.95
CA MET A 640 4.43 0.24 39.30
C MET A 640 4.35 -0.02 40.81
N GLU A 641 5.45 -0.41 41.45
CA GLU A 641 5.52 -0.63 42.91
C GLU A 641 4.98 0.55 43.74
N HIS A 642 5.25 1.79 43.33
CA HIS A 642 4.75 2.97 44.03
C HIS A 642 3.24 3.21 43.89
N ARG A 643 2.55 2.41 43.07
CA ARG A 643 1.13 2.58 42.71
C ARG A 643 0.26 1.37 43.04
N ILE A 644 0.84 0.28 43.57
CA ILE A 644 0.07 -0.92 43.94
C ILE A 644 -0.41 -0.86 45.40
N SER A 645 -1.53 -1.51 45.68
CA SER A 645 -2.04 -1.67 47.05
C SER A 645 -1.31 -2.78 47.82
N ALA A 646 -1.40 -2.78 49.16
CA ALA A 646 -0.84 -3.85 49.98
C ALA A 646 -1.44 -5.25 49.67
N GLU A 647 -2.69 -5.29 49.21
CA GLU A 647 -3.35 -6.53 48.79
C GLU A 647 -2.80 -7.04 47.45
N ASP A 648 -2.53 -6.12 46.51
CA ASP A 648 -1.95 -6.45 45.21
C ASP A 648 -0.48 -6.93 45.36
N ASP A 649 0.32 -6.34 46.26
CA ASP A 649 1.67 -6.84 46.60
C ASP A 649 1.63 -8.26 47.19
N ALA A 650 0.68 -8.54 48.09
CA ALA A 650 0.51 -9.88 48.66
C ALA A 650 0.22 -10.94 47.59
N LYS A 651 -0.64 -10.62 46.60
CA LYS A 651 -0.93 -11.52 45.47
C LYS A 651 0.30 -11.77 44.61
N ILE A 652 1.08 -10.72 44.31
CA ILE A 652 2.31 -10.82 43.53
C ILE A 652 3.33 -11.71 44.24
N ARG A 653 3.53 -11.53 45.54
CA ARG A 653 4.46 -12.36 46.33
C ARG A 653 4.07 -13.83 46.34
N VAL A 654 2.79 -14.16 46.39
CA VAL A 654 2.33 -15.56 46.29
C VAL A 654 2.64 -16.15 44.91
N ALA A 655 2.35 -15.41 43.84
CA ALA A 655 2.55 -15.87 42.46
C ALA A 655 4.02 -15.94 42.03
N SER A 656 4.90 -15.14 42.63
CA SER A 656 6.33 -15.06 42.28
C SER A 656 7.24 -15.94 43.13
N GLY A 657 6.70 -16.70 44.09
CA GLY A 657 7.47 -17.51 45.03
C GLY A 657 8.15 -16.70 46.14
N GLY A 658 7.56 -15.58 46.55
CA GLY A 658 7.96 -14.75 47.70
C GLY A 658 8.49 -13.35 47.35
N LEU A 659 8.61 -13.00 46.07
CA LEU A 659 9.23 -11.75 45.59
C LEU A 659 8.18 -10.67 45.27
N GLY A 660 8.32 -9.45 45.82
CA GLY A 660 7.50 -8.30 45.41
C GLY A 660 8.01 -7.66 44.11
N LEU A 661 7.30 -6.65 43.57
CA LEU A 661 7.76 -5.96 42.34
C LEU A 661 9.10 -5.26 42.54
N LYS A 662 9.34 -4.72 43.73
CA LYS A 662 10.64 -4.14 44.11
C LYS A 662 11.76 -5.17 44.04
N ASP A 663 11.52 -6.38 44.55
CA ASP A 663 12.52 -7.46 44.57
C ASP A 663 12.82 -7.94 43.14
N LEU A 664 11.78 -8.09 42.31
CA LEU A 664 11.91 -8.44 40.90
C LEU A 664 12.66 -7.36 40.10
N ALA A 665 12.32 -6.09 40.30
CA ALA A 665 13.01 -4.97 39.65
C ALA A 665 14.49 -4.92 40.07
N HIS A 666 14.78 -5.12 41.37
CA HIS A 666 16.14 -5.11 41.88
C HIS A 666 16.98 -6.25 41.29
N GLN A 667 16.47 -7.48 41.26
CA GLN A 667 17.17 -8.62 40.67
C GLN A 667 17.47 -8.44 39.18
N LEU A 668 16.55 -7.82 38.44
CA LEU A 668 16.75 -7.49 37.03
C LEU A 668 17.84 -6.44 36.84
N VAL A 669 17.87 -5.39 37.68
CA VAL A 669 18.93 -4.36 37.62
C VAL A 669 20.29 -4.95 38.02
N GLU A 670 20.34 -5.78 39.06
CA GLU A 670 21.60 -6.45 39.46
C GLU A 670 22.15 -7.38 38.38
N SER A 671 21.28 -7.99 37.57
CA SER A 671 21.71 -8.83 36.46
C SER A 671 22.39 -8.07 35.31
N LEU A 672 22.35 -6.72 35.34
CA LEU A 672 22.95 -5.84 34.33
C LEU A 672 24.34 -5.31 34.74
N ASP A 673 24.77 -5.54 35.98
CA ASP A 673 26.03 -5.03 36.52
C ASP A 673 27.07 -6.17 36.67
N PRO A 674 27.98 -6.35 35.70
CA PRO A 674 28.98 -7.43 35.73
C PRO A 674 30.03 -7.27 36.86
N ASP A 675 30.18 -6.08 37.45
CA ASP A 675 31.23 -5.79 38.43
C ASP A 675 30.86 -6.15 39.89
N ARG A 676 29.60 -6.49 40.16
CA ARG A 676 29.14 -6.88 41.51
C ARG A 676 29.34 -8.37 41.84
N SER A 677 29.72 -9.20 40.88
CA SER A 677 30.10 -10.59 41.18
C SER A 677 31.55 -10.62 41.69
N THR A 678 31.73 -10.72 43.00
CA THR A 678 33.05 -10.66 43.67
C THR A 678 33.94 -11.89 43.43
N VAL A 679 33.87 -12.55 42.27
CA VAL A 679 34.73 -13.70 41.96
C VAL A 679 35.19 -13.69 40.49
N ARG A 680 36.39 -13.11 40.30
CA ARG A 680 37.34 -13.21 39.17
C ARG A 680 37.22 -12.20 38.03
N PRO A 681 38.35 -11.62 37.57
CA PRO A 681 38.38 -10.59 36.54
C PRO A 681 38.61 -11.20 35.15
N GLU A 682 37.59 -11.83 34.55
CA GLU A 682 37.46 -11.96 33.09
C GLU A 682 35.97 -12.18 32.75
N PRO A 683 35.27 -11.23 32.11
CA PRO A 683 33.88 -11.43 31.70
C PRO A 683 33.84 -12.32 30.46
N VAL A 684 33.54 -13.60 30.65
CA VAL A 684 33.10 -14.47 29.56
C VAL A 684 31.66 -14.06 29.23
N GLU A 685 31.37 -13.62 28.00
CA GLU A 685 30.04 -13.15 27.52
C GLU A 685 28.86 -14.08 27.92
N GLY A 686 29.13 -15.37 28.18
CA GLY A 686 28.14 -16.35 28.64
C GLY A 686 27.65 -16.20 30.10
N GLN A 687 28.44 -15.64 31.03
CA GLN A 687 28.05 -15.56 32.46
C GLN A 687 27.02 -14.44 32.72
N ALA A 688 27.18 -13.28 32.07
CA ALA A 688 26.23 -12.18 32.15
C ALA A 688 24.86 -12.58 31.60
N ASN A 689 24.83 -13.36 30.51
CA ASN A 689 23.58 -13.84 29.94
C ASN A 689 22.86 -14.83 30.87
N GLN A 690 23.59 -15.73 31.53
CA GLN A 690 23.01 -16.66 32.52
C GLN A 690 22.43 -15.93 33.74
N ALA A 691 23.08 -14.87 34.21
CA ALA A 691 22.56 -14.05 35.30
C ALA A 691 21.22 -13.39 34.94
N ARG A 692 21.11 -12.84 33.72
CA ARG A 692 19.87 -12.25 33.21
C ARG A 692 18.76 -13.28 33.02
N ILE A 693 19.07 -14.45 32.47
CA ILE A 693 18.11 -15.57 32.34
C ILE A 693 17.59 -15.99 33.72
N LYS A 694 18.47 -16.06 34.73
CA LYS A 694 18.08 -16.41 36.10
C LYS A 694 17.18 -15.35 36.73
N ALA A 695 17.51 -14.07 36.59
CA ALA A 695 16.72 -12.96 37.14
C ALA A 695 15.37 -12.80 36.44
N ALA A 696 15.30 -13.08 35.14
CA ALA A 696 14.09 -12.99 34.34
C ALA A 696 13.16 -14.21 34.49
N LYS A 697 13.64 -15.32 35.06
CA LYS A 697 12.92 -16.59 35.21
C LYS A 697 11.52 -16.47 35.85
N PRO A 698 11.30 -15.69 36.93
CA PRO A 698 9.95 -15.53 37.48
C PRO A 698 8.97 -14.94 36.47
N LEU A 699 9.42 -14.03 35.60
CA LEU A 699 8.61 -13.40 34.57
C LEU A 699 8.32 -14.33 33.37
N CYS A 700 8.92 -15.52 33.33
CA CYS A 700 8.57 -16.56 32.36
C CYS A 700 7.27 -17.29 32.73
N ASP A 701 6.77 -17.15 33.96
CA ASP A 701 5.48 -17.71 34.38
C ASP A 701 4.30 -16.88 33.81
N PRO A 702 3.40 -17.48 33.00
CA PRO A 702 2.24 -16.78 32.45
C PRO A 702 1.27 -16.26 33.52
N ALA A 703 1.10 -16.95 34.65
CA ALA A 703 0.18 -16.54 35.71
C ALA A 703 0.67 -15.25 36.40
N LEU A 704 1.99 -15.17 36.70
CA LEU A 704 2.60 -13.97 37.27
C LEU A 704 2.56 -12.79 36.28
N ARG A 705 2.85 -13.03 34.99
CA ARG A 705 2.75 -11.97 33.97
C ARG A 705 1.35 -11.40 33.87
N GLN A 706 0.34 -12.28 33.81
CA GLN A 706 -1.05 -11.85 33.71
C GLN A 706 -1.44 -11.03 34.95
N LEU A 707 -1.09 -11.50 36.15
CA LEU A 707 -1.34 -10.77 37.40
C LEU A 707 -0.69 -9.37 37.42
N ILE A 708 0.57 -9.26 36.98
CA ILE A 708 1.27 -7.96 36.88
C ILE A 708 0.59 -7.04 35.85
N LEU A 709 0.08 -7.60 34.74
CA LEU A 709 -0.64 -6.83 33.74
C LEU A 709 -2.00 -6.36 34.23
N ASP A 710 -2.76 -7.23 34.91
CA ASP A 710 -4.05 -6.91 35.50
C ASP A 710 -3.91 -5.79 36.56
N ILE A 711 -2.88 -5.88 37.42
CA ILE A 711 -2.59 -4.85 38.43
C ILE A 711 -2.13 -3.54 37.76
N LYS A 712 -1.36 -3.59 36.66
CA LYS A 712 -1.01 -2.38 35.90
C LYS A 712 -2.24 -1.78 35.20
N ALA A 713 -3.14 -2.62 34.72
CA ALA A 713 -4.36 -2.21 34.01
C ALA A 713 -5.35 -1.50 34.95
N LYS A 714 -5.18 -1.68 36.27
CA LYS A 714 -5.88 -0.98 37.35
C LYS A 714 -5.63 0.55 37.42
N ASN A 715 -4.78 1.13 36.54
CA ASN A 715 -4.60 2.60 36.46
C ASN A 715 -5.88 3.30 35.96
N GLU A 716 -6.37 4.26 36.75
CA GLU A 716 -7.54 5.08 36.44
C GLU A 716 -7.27 6.06 35.29
N ILE A 717 -8.30 6.36 34.50
CA ILE A 717 -8.34 7.52 33.59
C ILE A 717 -9.21 8.61 34.22
N THR A 718 -8.84 9.86 33.99
CA THR A 718 -9.65 11.00 34.43
C THR A 718 -10.61 11.38 33.30
N ILE A 719 -11.89 11.53 33.60
CA ILE A 719 -12.91 12.01 32.67
C ILE A 719 -13.30 13.40 33.14
N ASP A 720 -12.98 14.37 32.29
CA ASP A 720 -13.32 15.77 32.49
C ASP A 720 -14.69 16.04 31.89
N HIS A 721 -15.71 16.12 32.75
CA HIS A 721 -17.08 16.53 32.40
C HIS A 721 -17.32 18.03 32.58
N VAL A 722 -16.30 18.78 33.04
CA VAL A 722 -16.42 20.18 33.42
C VAL A 722 -16.06 21.10 32.26
N SER A 723 -14.94 20.80 31.58
CA SER A 723 -14.47 21.61 30.46
C SER A 723 -15.46 21.56 29.30
N GLN A 724 -15.86 22.75 28.83
CA GLN A 724 -16.64 22.90 27.60
C GLN A 724 -15.69 23.26 26.46
N ASP A 725 -15.80 22.53 25.35
CA ASP A 725 -14.99 22.78 24.16
C ASP A 725 -15.69 23.76 23.22
N GLN A 726 -14.90 24.40 22.36
CA GLN A 726 -15.40 25.35 21.37
C GLN A 726 -14.67 25.14 20.05
N VAL A 727 -15.42 25.28 18.95
CA VAL A 727 -14.85 25.25 17.59
C VAL A 727 -14.07 26.54 17.38
N ILE A 728 -12.78 26.41 17.05
CA ILE A 728 -11.94 27.52 16.60
C ILE A 728 -12.15 27.76 15.10
N GLU A 729 -12.12 26.69 14.32
CA GLU A 729 -12.16 26.73 12.85
C GLU A 729 -12.84 25.46 12.33
N ALA A 730 -13.72 25.60 11.34
CA ALA A 730 -14.29 24.49 10.60
C ALA A 730 -14.45 24.88 9.13
N GLY A 731 -13.79 24.16 8.23
CA GLY A 731 -13.83 24.45 6.79
C GLY A 731 -12.83 23.61 5.98
N PHE A 732 -12.90 23.73 4.65
CA PHE A 732 -11.88 23.12 3.78
C PHE A 732 -10.51 23.78 3.99
N SER A 733 -9.45 22.97 4.05
CA SER A 733 -8.10 23.42 4.44
C SER A 733 -7.54 24.53 3.52
N GLN A 734 -6.70 25.42 4.07
CA GLN A 734 -6.00 26.48 3.32
C GLN A 734 -5.18 25.94 2.13
N ALA A 735 -4.63 24.73 2.24
CA ALA A 735 -3.94 24.06 1.13
C ALA A 735 -4.88 23.68 -0.04
N ALA A 736 -6.17 23.45 0.21
CA ALA A 736 -7.17 23.28 -0.84
C ALA A 736 -7.46 24.62 -1.54
N LEU A 737 -7.52 25.73 -0.79
CA LEU A 737 -7.62 27.08 -1.35
C LEU A 737 -6.37 27.46 -2.17
N ASP A 738 -5.17 27.10 -1.71
CA ASP A 738 -3.92 27.36 -2.43
C ASP A 738 -3.81 26.50 -3.70
N ARG A 739 -4.25 25.23 -3.66
CA ARG A 739 -4.38 24.39 -4.86
C ARG A 739 -5.41 24.94 -5.85
N ALA A 740 -6.58 25.36 -5.36
CA ALA A 740 -7.60 26.00 -6.20
C ALA A 740 -7.05 27.29 -6.85
N LYS A 741 -6.31 28.09 -6.09
CA LYS A 741 -5.62 29.29 -6.57
C LYS A 741 -4.58 28.97 -7.64
N GLY A 742 -3.73 27.97 -7.41
CA GLY A 742 -2.74 27.52 -8.38
C GLY A 742 -3.36 26.96 -9.67
N LEU A 743 -4.46 26.21 -9.55
CA LEU A 743 -5.22 25.67 -10.68
C LEU A 743 -5.84 26.79 -11.53
N VAL A 744 -6.52 27.74 -10.89
CA VAL A 744 -7.11 28.90 -11.56
C VAL A 744 -6.05 29.76 -12.25
N GLN A 745 -4.94 30.06 -11.57
CA GLN A 745 -3.82 30.81 -12.17
C GLN A 745 -3.21 30.09 -13.37
N SER A 746 -3.06 28.77 -13.28
CA SER A 746 -2.51 27.97 -14.39
C SER A 746 -3.46 27.94 -15.58
N PHE A 747 -4.77 27.86 -15.33
CA PHE A 747 -5.79 27.90 -16.37
C PHE A 747 -5.86 29.27 -17.06
N GLU A 748 -5.82 30.36 -16.29
CA GLU A 748 -5.75 31.72 -16.85
C GLU A 748 -4.48 31.92 -17.69
N GLN A 749 -3.34 31.39 -17.22
CA GLN A 749 -2.09 31.43 -17.98
C GLN A 749 -2.18 30.60 -19.27
N PHE A 750 -2.72 29.38 -19.21
CA PHE A 750 -2.96 28.54 -20.38
C PHE A 750 -3.82 29.27 -21.42
N ILE A 751 -4.93 29.87 -20.98
CA ILE A 751 -5.80 30.65 -21.85
C ILE A 751 -5.02 31.80 -22.52
N ALA A 752 -4.16 32.50 -21.77
CA ALA A 752 -3.37 33.60 -22.29
C ALA A 752 -2.30 33.15 -23.30
N ASP A 753 -1.64 32.02 -23.04
CA ASP A 753 -0.56 31.47 -23.87
C ASP A 753 -1.09 30.89 -25.18
N HIS A 754 -2.26 30.25 -25.14
CA HIS A 754 -2.86 29.56 -26.29
C HIS A 754 -3.98 30.36 -26.99
N LYS A 755 -4.16 31.64 -26.63
CA LYS A 755 -5.22 32.51 -27.20
C LYS A 755 -5.13 32.65 -28.73
N ASP A 756 -3.93 32.55 -29.29
CA ASP A 756 -3.64 32.70 -30.71
C ASP A 756 -3.52 31.33 -31.43
N GLU A 757 -3.67 30.22 -30.71
CA GLU A 757 -3.49 28.85 -31.24
C GLU A 757 -4.83 28.10 -31.29
N ILE A 758 -5.64 28.19 -30.24
CA ILE A 758 -6.90 27.43 -30.12
C ILE A 758 -8.06 28.25 -30.68
N THR A 759 -8.80 27.67 -31.63
CA THR A 759 -9.90 28.34 -32.34
C THR A 759 -10.94 28.96 -31.40
N ALA A 760 -11.37 28.22 -30.36
CA ALA A 760 -12.34 28.74 -29.39
C ALA A 760 -11.81 29.95 -28.60
N LEU A 761 -10.54 29.94 -28.21
CA LEU A 761 -9.93 31.07 -27.50
C LEU A 761 -9.76 32.27 -28.42
N GLN A 762 -9.32 32.07 -29.66
CA GLN A 762 -9.24 33.13 -30.67
C GLN A 762 -10.58 33.84 -30.84
N ILE A 763 -11.67 33.08 -30.97
CA ILE A 763 -13.03 33.62 -31.13
C ILE A 763 -13.50 34.36 -29.87
N LEU A 764 -13.14 33.87 -28.68
CA LEU A 764 -13.52 34.52 -27.41
C LEU A 764 -12.69 35.77 -27.11
N TYR A 765 -11.43 35.83 -27.54
CA TYR A 765 -10.53 36.99 -27.36
C TYR A 765 -10.70 38.08 -28.42
N SER A 766 -10.86 37.67 -29.68
CA SER A 766 -11.00 38.59 -30.80
C SER A 766 -12.49 38.84 -31.03
N LYS A 767 -12.90 40.09 -31.28
CA LYS A 767 -14.27 40.43 -31.69
C LYS A 767 -14.43 40.55 -33.22
N PRO A 768 -14.09 39.57 -34.10
CA PRO A 768 -14.51 39.65 -35.47
C PRO A 768 -15.94 39.13 -35.58
N TYR A 769 -16.84 40.02 -35.99
CA TYR A 769 -18.28 39.77 -36.23
C TYR A 769 -18.59 38.64 -37.25
N LYS A 770 -17.58 37.97 -37.82
CA LYS A 770 -17.70 36.99 -38.91
C LYS A 770 -17.43 35.53 -38.53
N GLN A 771 -16.90 35.23 -37.34
CA GLN A 771 -16.64 33.84 -36.91
C GLN A 771 -17.40 33.55 -35.61
N ARG A 772 -18.26 32.52 -35.65
CA ARG A 772 -19.10 32.08 -34.52
C ARG A 772 -18.40 30.94 -33.78
N LEU A 773 -18.57 30.89 -32.45
CA LEU A 773 -18.07 29.79 -31.63
C LEU A 773 -18.86 28.52 -31.95
N THR A 774 -18.18 27.45 -32.34
CA THR A 774 -18.79 26.15 -32.66
C THR A 774 -18.54 25.13 -31.56
N PHE A 775 -19.39 24.10 -31.49
CA PHE A 775 -19.20 22.99 -30.55
C PHE A 775 -17.84 22.30 -30.74
N ASP A 776 -17.42 22.08 -31.99
CA ASP A 776 -16.13 21.47 -32.30
C ASP A 776 -14.94 22.31 -31.80
N ALA A 777 -15.02 23.64 -31.86
CA ALA A 777 -13.98 24.51 -31.32
C ALA A 777 -13.90 24.43 -29.78
N VAL A 778 -15.05 24.29 -29.11
CA VAL A 778 -15.08 24.10 -27.65
C VAL A 778 -14.57 22.71 -27.26
N LYS A 779 -14.86 21.70 -28.08
CA LYS A 779 -14.31 20.35 -27.92
C LYS A 779 -12.79 20.33 -28.12
N GLU A 780 -12.27 21.05 -29.11
CA GLU A 780 -10.82 21.23 -29.30
C GLU A 780 -10.16 21.83 -28.05
N LEU A 781 -10.79 22.84 -27.43
CA LEU A 781 -10.31 23.42 -26.18
C LEU A 781 -10.36 22.42 -25.01
N ALA A 782 -11.46 21.67 -24.86
CA ALA A 782 -11.59 20.63 -23.85
C ALA A 782 -10.49 19.56 -24.00
N ASP A 783 -10.28 19.06 -25.22
CA ASP A 783 -9.23 18.10 -25.55
C ASP A 783 -7.81 18.66 -25.28
N ALA A 784 -7.62 19.97 -25.38
CA ALA A 784 -6.33 20.62 -25.12
C ALA A 784 -6.02 20.72 -23.62
N ILE A 785 -7.02 21.06 -22.78
CA ILE A 785 -6.84 21.16 -21.33
C ILE A 785 -6.79 19.79 -20.64
N GLU A 786 -7.39 18.76 -21.24
CA GLU A 786 -7.34 17.38 -20.75
C GLU A 786 -6.01 16.67 -21.04
N LYS A 787 -5.15 17.22 -21.90
CA LYS A 787 -3.85 16.60 -22.24
C LYS A 787 -2.75 16.93 -21.21
N PRO A 788 -1.74 16.05 -21.06
CA PRO A 788 -0.53 16.40 -20.32
C PRO A 788 0.15 17.64 -20.93
N PRO A 789 0.67 18.59 -20.13
CA PRO A 789 0.89 18.51 -18.68
C PRO A 789 -0.30 18.94 -17.80
N TYR A 790 -1.43 19.37 -18.37
CA TYR A 790 -2.51 20.05 -17.65
C TYR A 790 -3.51 19.09 -16.98
N LEU A 791 -4.08 18.14 -17.75
CA LEU A 791 -5.01 17.10 -17.23
C LEU A 791 -6.22 17.68 -16.46
N TRP A 792 -6.76 18.82 -16.90
CA TRP A 792 -7.92 19.49 -16.27
C TRP A 792 -9.23 19.11 -16.93
N ASN A 793 -10.33 19.17 -16.17
CA ASN A 793 -11.70 19.13 -16.69
C ASN A 793 -12.56 20.29 -16.18
N GLU A 794 -13.74 20.50 -16.78
CA GLU A 794 -14.60 21.65 -16.50
C GLU A 794 -15.13 21.65 -15.06
N SER A 795 -15.38 20.47 -14.50
CA SER A 795 -15.89 20.34 -13.13
C SER A 795 -14.85 20.77 -12.11
N GLN A 796 -13.59 20.38 -12.31
CA GLN A 796 -12.46 20.78 -11.45
C GLN A 796 -12.24 22.29 -11.49
N LEU A 797 -12.24 22.89 -12.69
CA LEU A 797 -12.06 24.33 -12.86
C LEU A 797 -13.21 25.13 -12.22
N TRP A 798 -14.45 24.66 -12.40
CA TRP A 798 -15.62 25.29 -11.79
C TRP A 798 -15.58 25.26 -10.26
N GLN A 799 -15.21 24.11 -9.69
CA GLN A 799 -15.06 23.96 -8.24
C GLN A 799 -13.94 24.85 -7.70
N ALA A 800 -12.84 24.99 -8.44
CA ALA A 800 -11.74 25.88 -8.06
C ALA A 800 -12.18 27.35 -8.03
N TYR A 801 -12.89 27.83 -9.06
CA TYR A 801 -13.48 29.17 -9.04
C TYR A 801 -14.52 29.34 -7.93
N ALA A 802 -15.36 28.32 -7.67
CA ALA A 802 -16.35 28.36 -6.59
C ALA A 802 -15.70 28.44 -5.20
N ALA A 803 -14.56 27.77 -5.01
CA ALA A 803 -13.79 27.81 -3.77
C ALA A 803 -13.13 29.19 -3.52
N LEU A 804 -12.69 29.88 -4.58
CA LEU A 804 -12.03 31.19 -4.48
C LEU A 804 -13.02 32.37 -4.45
N GLU A 805 -14.09 32.30 -5.24
CA GLU A 805 -15.03 33.40 -5.46
C GLU A 805 -16.50 32.98 -5.31
N ALA A 806 -16.83 32.33 -4.19
CA ALA A 806 -18.17 31.78 -3.93
C ALA A 806 -19.34 32.75 -4.17
N SER A 807 -19.14 34.07 -3.95
CA SER A 807 -20.18 35.09 -4.19
C SER A 807 -20.46 35.37 -5.66
N LYS A 808 -19.55 35.01 -6.57
CA LYS A 808 -19.66 35.27 -8.02
C LYS A 808 -19.94 34.02 -8.85
N VAL A 809 -19.92 32.83 -8.24
CA VAL A 809 -20.12 31.55 -8.93
C VAL A 809 -21.49 30.96 -8.60
N LYS A 810 -22.30 30.66 -9.62
CA LYS A 810 -23.63 30.05 -9.49
C LYS A 810 -23.63 28.60 -9.95
N GLY A 811 -24.55 27.81 -9.40
CA GLY A 811 -24.81 26.44 -9.83
C GLY A 811 -23.71 25.43 -9.49
N ALA A 812 -22.89 25.66 -8.46
CA ALA A 812 -21.70 24.85 -8.10
C ALA A 812 -21.92 23.32 -7.99
N SER A 813 -23.15 22.87 -7.73
CA SER A 813 -23.53 21.46 -7.53
C SER A 813 -24.25 20.81 -8.72
N GLY A 814 -24.28 21.45 -9.89
CA GLY A 814 -24.95 20.95 -11.11
C GLY A 814 -24.06 20.04 -11.97
N LYS A 815 -24.68 19.15 -12.76
CA LYS A 815 -23.97 18.38 -13.80
C LYS A 815 -23.45 19.35 -14.85
N ARG A 816 -22.14 19.32 -15.12
CA ARG A 816 -21.52 20.14 -16.16
C ARG A 816 -21.69 19.53 -17.54
N ILE A 817 -21.86 20.39 -18.51
CA ILE A 817 -21.85 20.05 -19.92
C ILE A 817 -20.70 20.82 -20.59
N LEU A 818 -20.21 20.32 -21.72
CA LEU A 818 -19.04 20.88 -22.40
C LEU A 818 -19.17 22.39 -22.69
N THR A 819 -20.39 22.87 -22.94
CA THR A 819 -20.67 24.29 -23.19
C THR A 819 -20.44 25.19 -21.98
N ASP A 820 -20.40 24.64 -20.75
CA ASP A 820 -20.01 25.38 -19.54
C ASP A 820 -18.55 25.87 -19.58
N LEU A 821 -17.71 25.25 -20.43
CA LEU A 821 -16.34 25.72 -20.67
C LEU A 821 -16.32 27.14 -21.26
N VAL A 822 -17.35 27.54 -22.00
CA VAL A 822 -17.49 28.91 -22.52
C VAL A 822 -17.67 29.90 -21.38
N SER A 823 -18.52 29.58 -20.40
CA SER A 823 -18.69 30.41 -19.20
C SER A 823 -17.41 30.50 -18.39
N LEU A 824 -16.67 29.39 -18.24
CA LEU A 824 -15.38 29.36 -17.55
C LEU A 824 -14.35 30.27 -18.21
N VAL A 825 -14.19 30.17 -19.53
CA VAL A 825 -13.23 31.01 -20.26
C VAL A 825 -13.62 32.48 -20.19
N ARG A 826 -14.90 32.83 -20.40
CA ARG A 826 -15.36 34.23 -20.33
C ARG A 826 -15.19 34.85 -18.95
N PHE A 827 -15.40 34.08 -17.89
CA PHE A 827 -15.14 34.51 -16.52
C PHE A 827 -13.63 34.70 -16.28
N ALA A 828 -12.80 33.74 -16.72
CA ALA A 828 -11.35 33.77 -16.58
C ALA A 828 -10.70 34.97 -17.29
N ILE A 829 -11.22 35.37 -18.46
CA ILE A 829 -10.75 36.55 -19.20
C ILE A 829 -11.45 37.86 -18.79
N HIS A 830 -12.24 37.83 -17.71
CA HIS A 830 -12.98 38.96 -17.15
C HIS A 830 -13.96 39.64 -18.12
N GLN A 831 -14.51 38.88 -19.07
CA GLN A 831 -15.63 39.35 -19.89
C GLN A 831 -16.96 39.32 -19.13
N ASP A 832 -17.12 38.34 -18.23
CA ASP A 832 -18.29 38.20 -17.38
C ASP A 832 -17.93 38.41 -15.90
N ASN A 833 -18.80 39.09 -15.16
CA ASN A 833 -18.62 39.37 -13.73
C ASN A 833 -19.10 38.22 -12.83
N GLU A 834 -19.89 37.29 -13.36
CA GLU A 834 -20.41 36.12 -12.64
C GLU A 834 -20.21 34.87 -13.49
N LEU A 835 -19.80 33.76 -12.85
CA LEU A 835 -19.69 32.45 -13.49
C LEU A 835 -21.01 31.70 -13.33
N VAL A 836 -21.76 31.60 -14.43
CA VAL A 836 -23.10 31.00 -14.47
C VAL A 836 -23.14 29.90 -15.53
N PRO A 837 -23.80 28.74 -15.28
CA PRO A 837 -23.90 27.68 -16.28
C PRO A 837 -24.43 28.19 -17.62
N PHE A 838 -23.84 27.72 -18.72
CA PHE A 838 -24.18 28.20 -20.06
C PHE A 838 -25.68 28.01 -20.41
N PRO A 839 -26.34 26.89 -20.05
CA PRO A 839 -27.78 26.74 -20.22
C PRO A 839 -28.64 27.79 -19.52
N GLU A 840 -28.22 28.26 -18.34
CA GLU A 840 -28.95 29.31 -17.62
C GLU A 840 -28.85 30.64 -18.36
N ARG A 841 -27.68 30.96 -18.92
CA ARG A 841 -27.47 32.15 -19.77
C ARG A 841 -28.32 32.10 -21.04
N VAL A 842 -28.31 30.96 -21.73
CA VAL A 842 -29.15 30.74 -22.93
C VAL A 842 -30.63 30.93 -22.59
N ASN A 843 -31.08 30.45 -21.43
CA ASN A 843 -32.46 30.65 -20.97
C ASN A 843 -32.80 32.12 -20.72
N VAL A 844 -31.88 32.90 -20.15
CA VAL A 844 -32.06 34.34 -19.94
C VAL A 844 -32.13 35.08 -21.28
N ASN A 845 -31.19 34.80 -22.18
CA ASN A 845 -31.14 35.40 -23.51
C ASN A 845 -32.39 35.05 -24.34
N PHE A 846 -32.87 33.81 -24.27
CA PHE A 846 -34.09 33.37 -24.94
C PHE A 846 -35.33 34.12 -24.43
N LYS A 847 -35.46 34.32 -23.11
CA LYS A 847 -36.56 35.12 -22.54
C LYS A 847 -36.52 36.58 -23.01
N ALA A 848 -35.32 37.17 -23.05
CA ALA A 848 -35.13 38.54 -23.55
C ALA A 848 -35.46 38.65 -25.05
N TRP A 849 -35.00 37.69 -25.86
CA TRP A 849 -35.31 37.63 -27.29
C TRP A 849 -36.81 37.47 -27.53
N LEU A 850 -37.49 36.57 -26.82
CA LEU A 850 -38.95 36.39 -26.90
C LEU A 850 -39.69 37.69 -26.56
N ALA A 851 -39.32 38.38 -25.48
CA ALA A 851 -39.92 39.66 -25.11
C ALA A 851 -39.69 40.76 -26.16
N GLY A 852 -38.54 40.75 -26.82
CA GLY A 852 -38.22 41.63 -27.94
C GLY A 852 -39.11 41.38 -29.17
N GLN A 853 -39.33 40.11 -29.52
CA GLN A 853 -40.23 39.72 -30.62
C GLN A 853 -41.68 40.12 -30.34
N GLU A 854 -42.15 39.92 -29.10
CA GLU A 854 -43.49 40.33 -28.68
C GLU A 854 -43.67 41.85 -28.73
N SER A 855 -42.64 42.60 -28.33
CA SER A 855 -42.63 44.08 -28.41
C SER A 855 -42.60 44.59 -29.87
N ALA A 856 -42.05 43.81 -30.79
CA ALA A 856 -42.06 44.08 -32.23
C ALA A 856 -43.37 43.65 -32.93
N GLY A 857 -44.35 43.16 -32.18
CA GLY A 857 -45.68 42.78 -32.68
C GLY A 857 -45.77 41.35 -33.24
N LYS A 858 -44.74 40.51 -33.08
CA LYS A 858 -44.80 39.08 -33.44
C LYS A 858 -45.38 38.26 -32.28
N GLN A 859 -46.43 37.49 -32.53
CA GLN A 859 -46.98 36.53 -31.56
C GLN A 859 -46.81 35.11 -32.07
N PHE A 860 -46.21 34.26 -31.23
CA PHE A 860 -46.02 32.83 -31.52
C PHE A 860 -47.18 32.00 -31.00
N THR A 861 -47.64 31.03 -31.80
CA THR A 861 -48.62 30.03 -31.36
C THR A 861 -48.03 29.11 -30.28
N ALA A 862 -48.88 28.38 -29.56
CA ALA A 862 -48.43 27.42 -28.55
C ALA A 862 -47.46 26.37 -29.14
N ASP A 863 -47.73 25.89 -30.35
CA ASP A 863 -46.88 24.93 -31.06
C ASP A 863 -45.55 25.58 -31.48
N GLN A 864 -45.57 26.81 -32.01
CA GLN A 864 -44.34 27.55 -32.34
C GLN A 864 -43.48 27.79 -31.10
N ARG A 865 -44.07 28.14 -29.95
CA ARG A 865 -43.35 28.33 -28.69
C ARG A 865 -42.68 27.03 -28.21
N ARG A 866 -43.38 25.89 -28.29
CA ARG A 866 -42.81 24.59 -27.93
C ARG A 866 -41.59 24.24 -28.77
N TRP A 867 -41.64 24.50 -30.09
CA TRP A 867 -40.50 24.31 -30.98
C TRP A 867 -39.34 25.26 -30.67
N LEU A 868 -39.63 26.53 -30.37
CA LEU A 868 -38.61 27.49 -29.94
C LEU A 868 -37.92 27.08 -28.62
N GLU A 869 -38.67 26.51 -27.66
CA GLU A 869 -38.10 25.97 -26.42
C GLU A 869 -37.20 24.74 -26.67
N MET A 870 -37.60 23.85 -27.57
CA MET A 870 -36.76 22.71 -27.97
C MET A 870 -35.48 23.17 -28.68
N ILE A 871 -35.57 24.19 -29.54
CA ILE A 871 -34.42 24.82 -30.20
C ILE A 871 -33.49 25.45 -29.16
N ARG A 872 -34.03 26.18 -28.18
CA ARG A 872 -33.26 26.74 -27.06
C ARG A 872 -32.51 25.65 -26.30
N ASP A 873 -33.18 24.55 -25.95
CA ASP A 873 -32.55 23.46 -25.19
C ASP A 873 -31.44 22.78 -25.98
N HIS A 874 -31.62 22.66 -27.30
CA HIS A 874 -30.57 22.17 -28.19
C HIS A 874 -29.37 23.13 -28.25
N ILE A 875 -29.61 24.44 -28.42
CA ILE A 875 -28.54 25.47 -28.41
C ILE A 875 -27.81 25.50 -27.05
N ALA A 876 -28.53 25.33 -25.94
CA ALA A 876 -27.92 25.26 -24.61
C ALA A 876 -26.94 24.07 -24.47
N ALA A 877 -27.22 22.95 -25.14
CA ALA A 877 -26.38 21.77 -25.13
C ALA A 877 -25.25 21.81 -26.18
N ASN A 878 -25.48 22.43 -27.34
CA ASN A 878 -24.64 22.29 -28.53
C ASN A 878 -24.12 23.62 -29.12
N LEU A 879 -24.29 24.76 -28.44
CA LEU A 879 -23.88 26.12 -28.88
C LEU A 879 -24.59 26.68 -30.12
N GLY A 880 -25.31 25.87 -30.87
CA GLY A 880 -26.08 26.29 -32.04
C GLY A 880 -27.03 25.19 -32.50
N ILE A 881 -27.78 25.50 -33.54
CA ILE A 881 -28.62 24.55 -34.28
C ILE A 881 -28.46 24.77 -35.79
N GLU A 882 -28.34 23.68 -36.55
CA GLU A 882 -28.28 23.63 -38.00
C GLU A 882 -29.52 22.93 -38.58
N PRO A 883 -29.85 23.10 -39.88
CA PRO A 883 -30.99 22.43 -40.50
C PRO A 883 -30.99 20.90 -40.34
N ASP A 884 -29.81 20.28 -40.37
CA ASP A 884 -29.65 18.83 -40.23
C ASP A 884 -29.98 18.33 -38.82
N ASP A 885 -29.88 19.19 -37.78
CA ASP A 885 -30.19 18.82 -36.39
C ASP A 885 -31.67 18.46 -36.22
N PHE A 886 -32.55 18.98 -37.08
CA PHE A 886 -33.97 18.64 -37.07
C PHE A 886 -34.27 17.21 -37.51
N GLU A 887 -33.29 16.49 -38.10
CA GLU A 887 -33.40 15.08 -38.44
C GLU A 887 -33.09 14.14 -37.26
N TYR A 888 -32.63 14.67 -36.12
CA TYR A 888 -32.31 13.92 -34.92
C TYR A 888 -33.32 14.15 -33.79
N ALA A 889 -33.30 13.27 -32.78
CA ALA A 889 -34.14 13.43 -31.59
C ALA A 889 -33.70 14.66 -30.76
N PRO A 890 -34.62 15.44 -30.18
CA PRO A 890 -36.06 15.20 -30.08
C PRO A 890 -36.88 15.70 -31.29
N PHE A 891 -36.30 16.47 -32.21
CA PHE A 891 -37.04 17.08 -33.33
C PHE A 891 -37.64 16.08 -34.30
N ALA A 892 -36.91 15.02 -34.66
CA ALA A 892 -37.37 13.96 -35.53
C ALA A 892 -38.66 13.27 -35.02
N GLN A 893 -38.82 13.20 -33.69
CA GLN A 893 -39.99 12.58 -33.05
C GLN A 893 -41.24 13.47 -33.12
N GLU A 894 -41.06 14.78 -33.28
CA GLU A 894 -42.14 15.77 -33.40
C GLU A 894 -42.42 16.14 -34.88
N GLY A 895 -41.80 15.42 -35.85
CA GLY A 895 -42.02 15.60 -37.28
C GLY A 895 -40.87 16.29 -38.05
N GLY A 896 -39.74 16.52 -37.38
CA GLY A 896 -38.46 16.94 -37.96
C GLY A 896 -38.50 18.22 -38.81
N LEU A 897 -37.60 18.29 -39.79
CA LEU A 897 -37.45 19.48 -40.65
C LEU A 897 -38.75 19.87 -41.37
N GLY A 898 -39.55 18.87 -41.76
CA GLY A 898 -40.84 19.11 -42.42
C GLY A 898 -41.86 19.81 -41.52
N LYS A 899 -41.93 19.45 -40.22
CA LYS A 899 -42.88 20.07 -39.28
C LYS A 899 -42.45 21.49 -38.89
N VAL A 900 -41.15 21.72 -38.67
CA VAL A 900 -40.66 23.07 -38.32
C VAL A 900 -40.84 24.05 -39.49
N TYR A 901 -40.63 23.60 -40.73
CA TYR A 901 -40.88 24.42 -41.90
C TYR A 901 -42.38 24.72 -42.10
N GLN A 902 -43.29 23.79 -41.77
CA GLN A 902 -44.73 24.10 -41.75
C GLN A 902 -45.12 25.18 -40.72
N LEU A 903 -44.39 25.26 -39.60
CA LEU A 903 -44.69 26.22 -38.52
C LEU A 903 -44.11 27.61 -38.77
N PHE A 904 -42.93 27.71 -39.40
CA PHE A 904 -42.20 28.98 -39.57
C PHE A 904 -41.99 29.41 -41.03
N GLY A 905 -42.24 28.54 -42.00
CA GLY A 905 -42.14 28.83 -43.43
C GLY A 905 -40.77 29.36 -43.85
N ASP A 906 -40.78 30.32 -44.77
CA ASP A 906 -39.56 30.96 -45.30
C ASP A 906 -38.81 31.79 -44.25
N GLU A 907 -39.42 32.10 -43.10
CA GLU A 907 -38.75 32.81 -42.00
C GLU A 907 -37.83 31.88 -41.19
N LEU A 908 -37.93 30.56 -41.34
CA LEU A 908 -37.18 29.58 -40.53
C LEU A 908 -35.67 29.80 -40.57
N SER A 909 -35.08 30.00 -41.74
CA SER A 909 -33.63 30.19 -41.88
C SER A 909 -33.15 31.45 -41.16
N SER A 910 -33.90 32.55 -41.30
CA SER A 910 -33.59 33.80 -40.59
C SER A 910 -33.79 33.66 -39.08
N LEU A 911 -34.78 32.90 -38.65
CA LEU A 911 -35.06 32.62 -37.25
C LEU A 911 -33.94 31.81 -36.58
N ILE A 912 -33.46 30.77 -37.25
CA ILE A 912 -32.33 29.94 -36.78
C ILE A 912 -31.07 30.81 -36.64
N GLU A 913 -30.76 31.64 -37.64
CA GLU A 913 -29.63 32.56 -37.57
C GLU A 913 -29.75 33.54 -36.39
N GLN A 914 -30.94 34.13 -36.21
CA GLN A 914 -31.21 35.04 -35.09
C GLN A 914 -31.11 34.36 -33.73
N LEU A 915 -31.61 33.14 -33.58
CA LEU A 915 -31.55 32.39 -32.33
C LEU A 915 -30.13 31.97 -32.00
N ASN A 916 -29.38 31.44 -32.98
CA ASN A 916 -27.96 31.12 -32.80
C ASN A 916 -27.14 32.36 -32.40
N GLU A 917 -27.44 33.53 -32.97
CA GLU A 917 -26.76 34.78 -32.62
C GLU A 917 -27.19 35.31 -31.25
N SER A 918 -28.48 35.31 -30.93
CA SER A 918 -29.00 35.96 -29.73
C SER A 918 -28.82 35.11 -28.47
N LEU A 919 -28.93 33.78 -28.58
CA LEU A 919 -28.91 32.89 -27.42
C LEU A 919 -27.48 32.55 -26.99
N ALA A 920 -26.54 32.37 -27.93
CA ALA A 920 -25.15 32.03 -27.65
C ALA A 920 -24.23 33.24 -27.35
N ALA A 921 -24.79 34.46 -27.32
CA ALA A 921 -24.08 35.73 -27.12
C ALA A 921 -23.42 35.92 -25.74
#